data_AF-A0A0G0EXT6-F1
#
_entry.id   AF-A0A0G0EXT6-F1
#
_cell.length_a   1.000
_cell.length_b   1.000
_cell.length_c   1.000
_cell.angle_alpha   90.00
_cell.angle_beta   90.00
_cell.angle_gamma   90.00
#
_symmetry.space_group_name_H-M   'P 1'
#
loop_
_entity.id
_entity.type
_entity.pdbx_description
1 polymer ?
#
loop_
_entity_poly.entity_id
_entity_poly.type
_entity_poly.pdbx_seq_one_letter_code
_entity_poly.pdbx_strand_id
1 'polypeptide(L)'
;MQYKYLFLSAIIFFSLFFPSITLAAAIPYLITDPIPPIPTVPGASFFQKEFDLNYQSGNVFLSSNPDGSGNTLVDDAVEIVADWPDSPIIGRITHRYAQGCYFLLPHPPEDIWWIFAKGVNKVKVKLYDICGFEVFSSRLYLVNNGAPDPSPTPTPTPSPTPTPIPKTPLIFIPGIGGSELKVAEDRIWNEDDGHGGKYSQAYPKDEKVWVNEGEAASLGEDDYFDILRLKPDGQTSEANLELTGNLFEGTYQPTLDFFIDNGYTLNQDLFTFPYDWRKDISLTSSSLDQKVEDIKTQTGAEKVDIVTHSMGGLVARNYISNPDKANKVSKLITLGTPHLGSTEFLKALNYGICITKQNIPQQPICLGLTPSELRDIFHNMAGGFELAPTQKYFNFYPGNDNLHPVPFKDERDIDQNNITGDLNYTQTKELLTNLGHNTSLFNPSESFHNLDNNLSNTNGVDTTIIAGSGIPTLGQIIEKYSIGLLGTKIPKKDEIMINGDDTVPLFSASIDDPERNLSLKGPAKLYYSKQSHSGLVGNGPALNLALNILNNDSNLPDETANAPFELNGFQLSVHSPVNIHIYDSNNNHIGPLPNGDFEANIPGSAYDTLDDAKFIFLPNDGIYTIKFESTGEGTFDFKIREYANDLIEKTTLYKDIPVPTTQAQTIFDTLSDTPPVIEVNSSQVTPFSTLTGNSNYDLNPPEVKVIFSLDSKKIEIIGVDDTTSAKTDLIPVNKALITDNAGNSTLINYELKNAGTKISLTDYLNNSLQVVSAFHPKTGKMQSLTQSLFLNDKIITSTYNSSKNKSTIITTEKGKKTKTETKNGVILLYLQTNNGILEAGY
;
A
#
# COMPACT_ATOMS: atom_id res chain seq x y z
N MET A 1 -34.31 -34.97 -24.28
CA MET A 1 -35.55 -35.14 -23.49
C MET A 1 -35.59 -33.97 -22.51
N GLN A 2 -36.22 -32.85 -22.86
CA GLN A 2 -37.62 -32.49 -22.52
C GLN A 2 -37.89 -32.42 -21.00
N TYR A 3 -38.05 -31.21 -20.46
CA TYR A 3 -39.26 -30.63 -19.83
C TYR A 3 -38.86 -29.26 -19.22
N LYS A 4 -39.08 -28.11 -19.88
CA LYS A 4 -40.28 -27.23 -19.99
C LYS A 4 -40.77 -26.57 -18.66
N TYR A 5 -40.64 -25.24 -18.65
CA TYR A 5 -41.39 -24.17 -17.96
C TYR A 5 -42.76 -24.52 -17.36
N LEU A 6 -43.06 -23.96 -16.17
CA LEU A 6 -44.21 -23.07 -15.85
C LEU A 6 -44.26 -22.77 -14.34
N PHE A 7 -44.51 -21.50 -13.94
CA PHE A 7 -45.48 -21.04 -12.92
C PHE A 7 -45.26 -19.53 -12.69
N LEU A 8 -45.98 -18.66 -13.40
CA LEU A 8 -47.28 -18.04 -13.09
C LEU A 8 -47.28 -17.07 -11.88
N SER A 9 -47.51 -15.81 -12.24
CA SER A 9 -47.83 -14.62 -11.47
C SER A 9 -48.90 -14.77 -10.38
N ALA A 10 -48.66 -14.17 -9.21
CA ALA A 10 -49.69 -13.67 -8.31
C ALA A 10 -49.22 -12.39 -7.62
N ILE A 11 -49.70 -11.24 -8.13
CA ILE A 11 -49.57 -9.92 -7.51
C ILE A 11 -50.63 -9.82 -6.41
N ILE A 12 -50.22 -9.59 -5.17
CA ILE A 12 -51.10 -9.22 -4.06
C ILE A 12 -50.98 -7.71 -3.86
N PHE A 13 -52.09 -6.99 -4.08
CA PHE A 13 -52.26 -5.58 -3.77
C PHE A 13 -52.33 -5.38 -2.24
N PHE A 14 -51.37 -4.65 -1.67
CA PHE A 14 -51.58 -3.92 -0.41
C PHE A 14 -51.71 -2.43 -0.73
N SER A 15 -52.89 -1.88 -0.48
CA SER A 15 -53.17 -0.45 -0.57
C SER A 15 -52.73 0.22 0.73
N LEU A 16 -51.57 0.89 0.69
CA LEU A 16 -51.18 1.86 1.70
C LEU A 16 -51.48 3.27 1.15
N PHE A 17 -52.42 3.94 1.81
CA PHE A 17 -52.67 5.37 1.61
C PHE A 17 -51.44 6.15 2.08
N PHE A 18 -50.70 6.75 1.15
CA PHE A 18 -49.77 7.83 1.46
C PHE A 18 -50.47 9.18 1.24
N PRO A 19 -50.24 10.19 2.10
CA PRO A 19 -50.72 11.53 1.85
C PRO A 19 -50.11 12.04 0.54
N SER A 20 -50.95 12.64 -0.31
CA SER A 20 -50.53 13.24 -1.57
C SER A 20 -49.52 14.36 -1.31
N ILE A 21 -48.23 14.04 -1.46
CA ILE A 21 -47.20 15.04 -1.64
C ILE A 21 -47.42 15.59 -3.05
N THR A 22 -47.74 16.87 -3.15
CA THR A 22 -47.70 17.59 -4.41
C THR A 22 -46.29 17.50 -4.98
N LEU A 23 -46.07 16.67 -6.00
CA LEU A 23 -44.83 16.66 -6.76
C LEU A 23 -44.57 18.07 -7.30
N ALA A 24 -43.34 18.56 -7.09
CA ALA A 24 -42.82 19.68 -7.85
C ALA A 24 -42.96 19.39 -9.35
N ALA A 25 -43.31 20.40 -10.15
CA ALA A 25 -43.47 20.23 -11.59
C ALA A 25 -42.12 19.87 -12.23
N ALA A 26 -41.96 18.63 -12.68
CA ALA A 26 -40.85 18.20 -13.52
C ALA A 26 -40.83 19.02 -14.82
N ILE A 27 -39.66 19.49 -15.23
CA ILE A 27 -39.47 20.19 -16.52
C ILE A 27 -38.75 19.23 -17.47
N PRO A 28 -39.48 18.57 -18.40
CA PRO A 28 -38.87 17.69 -19.39
C PRO A 28 -38.34 18.46 -20.60
N TYR A 29 -37.08 18.26 -20.91
CA TYR A 29 -36.41 18.67 -22.14
C TYR A 29 -36.30 17.46 -23.06
N LEU A 30 -37.16 17.37 -24.07
CA LEU A 30 -37.09 16.29 -25.06
C LEU A 30 -35.74 16.40 -25.80
N ILE A 31 -34.93 15.35 -25.74
CA ILE A 31 -33.71 15.22 -26.55
C ILE A 31 -34.13 14.73 -27.93
N THR A 32 -34.62 13.50 -28.05
CA THR A 32 -35.07 12.91 -29.31
C THR A 32 -36.33 12.06 -29.12
N ASP A 33 -37.17 12.01 -30.15
CA ASP A 33 -38.11 10.89 -30.32
C ASP A 33 -37.35 9.61 -30.68
N PRO A 34 -37.98 8.42 -30.56
CA PRO A 34 -37.33 7.16 -30.93
C PRO A 34 -36.80 7.21 -32.37
N ILE A 35 -35.52 6.90 -32.53
CA ILE A 35 -34.86 6.78 -33.83
C ILE A 35 -34.93 5.31 -34.23
N PRO A 36 -35.61 4.95 -35.33
CA PRO A 36 -35.63 3.57 -35.80
C PRO A 36 -34.24 3.13 -36.29
N PRO A 37 -33.95 1.83 -36.37
CA PRO A 37 -32.68 1.32 -36.90
C PRO A 37 -32.36 1.85 -38.30
N ILE A 38 -31.17 2.43 -38.47
CA ILE A 38 -30.66 2.99 -39.74
C ILE A 38 -29.24 2.47 -39.97
N PRO A 39 -28.90 1.89 -41.13
CA PRO A 39 -27.54 1.43 -41.41
C PRO A 39 -26.47 2.51 -41.25
N THR A 40 -25.31 2.18 -40.67
CA THR A 40 -24.22 3.13 -40.40
C THR A 40 -22.82 2.55 -40.63
N VAL A 41 -21.80 3.39 -40.43
CA VAL A 41 -20.39 2.99 -40.32
C VAL A 41 -19.83 3.34 -38.93
N PRO A 42 -18.81 2.61 -38.44
CA PRO A 42 -18.16 2.89 -37.15
C PRO A 42 -17.78 4.36 -36.97
N GLY A 43 -18.07 4.93 -35.79
CA GLY A 43 -17.69 6.30 -35.41
C GLY A 43 -18.66 7.39 -35.86
N ALA A 44 -19.76 7.06 -36.54
CA ALA A 44 -20.70 8.04 -37.06
C ALA A 44 -21.57 8.66 -35.94
N SER A 45 -21.64 9.99 -35.89
CA SER A 45 -22.68 10.68 -35.12
C SER A 45 -23.98 10.69 -35.91
N PHE A 46 -25.04 10.12 -35.34
CA PHE A 46 -26.32 9.97 -36.03
C PHE A 46 -27.43 10.88 -35.48
N PHE A 47 -27.19 11.51 -34.33
CA PHE A 47 -28.08 12.54 -33.79
C PHE A 47 -27.29 13.59 -33.03
N GLN A 48 -27.67 14.85 -33.21
CA GLN A 48 -27.17 15.97 -32.43
C GLN A 48 -28.31 16.93 -32.10
N LYS A 49 -28.31 17.49 -30.90
CA LYS A 49 -29.25 18.53 -30.50
C LYS A 49 -28.62 19.49 -29.52
N GLU A 50 -28.96 20.76 -29.68
CA GLU A 50 -28.62 21.80 -28.73
C GLU A 50 -29.88 22.45 -28.16
N PHE A 51 -29.86 22.78 -26.87
CA PHE A 51 -30.91 23.55 -26.21
C PHE A 51 -30.39 24.20 -24.93
N ASP A 52 -31.08 25.27 -24.52
CA ASP A 52 -30.79 25.94 -23.25
C ASP A 52 -31.53 25.22 -22.11
N LEU A 53 -30.80 24.83 -21.07
CA LEU A 53 -31.35 24.28 -19.83
C LEU A 53 -31.05 25.24 -18.69
N ASN A 54 -32.10 25.86 -18.13
CA ASN A 54 -31.96 26.72 -16.96
C ASN A 54 -31.98 25.87 -15.68
N TYR A 55 -30.79 25.64 -15.12
CA TYR A 55 -30.62 24.85 -13.91
C TYR A 55 -30.57 25.77 -12.68
N GLN A 56 -31.31 25.44 -11.63
CA GLN A 56 -31.37 26.25 -10.40
C GLN A 56 -30.83 25.47 -9.20
N SER A 57 -31.32 24.25 -9.02
CA SER A 57 -30.91 23.27 -8.01
C SER A 57 -31.68 21.96 -8.24
N GLY A 58 -31.19 20.83 -7.71
CA GLY A 58 -31.90 19.56 -7.66
C GLY A 58 -31.49 18.57 -8.74
N ASN A 59 -32.17 17.42 -8.81
CA ASN A 59 -31.78 16.34 -9.72
C ASN A 59 -32.13 16.65 -11.19
N VAL A 60 -31.31 16.16 -12.12
CA VAL A 60 -31.56 16.22 -13.56
C VAL A 60 -31.39 14.82 -14.13
N PHE A 61 -32.50 14.18 -14.52
CA PHE A 61 -32.48 12.78 -14.96
C PHE A 61 -32.40 12.64 -16.47
N LEU A 62 -31.43 11.86 -16.97
CA LEU A 62 -31.47 11.27 -18.30
C LEU A 62 -32.41 10.06 -18.27
N SER A 63 -33.50 10.12 -19.04
CA SER A 63 -34.60 9.15 -18.93
C SER A 63 -35.38 9.01 -20.23
N SER A 64 -36.18 7.94 -20.38
CA SER A 64 -37.03 7.75 -21.57
C SER A 64 -38.45 8.29 -21.43
N ASN A 65 -38.88 8.63 -20.20
CA ASN A 65 -40.16 9.25 -19.91
C ASN A 65 -40.00 10.70 -19.42
N PRO A 66 -40.97 11.59 -19.69
CA PRO A 66 -40.90 13.00 -19.30
C PRO A 66 -41.06 13.26 -17.79
N ASP A 67 -41.28 12.24 -16.97
CA ASP A 67 -41.35 12.33 -15.50
C ASP A 67 -40.03 11.96 -14.80
N GLY A 68 -38.96 11.71 -15.57
CA GLY A 68 -37.66 11.31 -15.05
C GLY A 68 -37.52 9.80 -14.86
N SER A 69 -38.50 9.01 -15.30
CA SER A 69 -38.49 7.54 -15.21
C SER A 69 -38.21 6.86 -16.56
N GLY A 70 -38.10 5.53 -16.56
CA GLY A 70 -38.00 4.72 -17.76
C GLY A 70 -36.57 4.58 -18.30
N ASN A 71 -36.22 3.34 -18.63
CA ASN A 71 -34.89 3.00 -19.10
C ASN A 71 -34.62 3.60 -20.48
N THR A 72 -33.42 4.10 -20.68
CA THR A 72 -32.91 4.59 -21.95
C THR A 72 -32.20 3.46 -22.70
N LEU A 73 -32.14 3.58 -24.03
CA LEU A 73 -31.39 2.69 -24.89
C LEU A 73 -30.92 3.48 -26.10
N VAL A 74 -29.63 3.42 -26.39
CA VAL A 74 -28.99 3.99 -27.59
C VAL A 74 -28.09 2.90 -28.18
N ASP A 75 -27.96 2.85 -29.50
CA ASP A 75 -27.20 1.80 -30.19
C ASP A 75 -25.72 1.70 -29.81
N ASP A 76 -25.12 2.75 -29.22
CA ASP A 76 -23.75 2.65 -28.71
C ASP A 76 -23.51 3.62 -27.56
N ALA A 77 -23.64 4.93 -27.81
CA ALA A 77 -23.37 5.92 -26.78
C ALA A 77 -24.18 7.22 -26.93
N VAL A 78 -24.39 7.89 -25.79
CA VAL A 78 -24.83 9.28 -25.69
C VAL A 78 -23.78 10.10 -24.97
N GLU A 79 -23.41 11.24 -25.54
CA GLU A 79 -22.61 12.28 -24.91
C GLU A 79 -23.50 13.50 -24.65
N ILE A 80 -23.43 14.05 -23.45
CA ILE A 80 -24.11 15.28 -23.05
C ILE A 80 -23.06 16.25 -22.52
N VAL A 81 -22.97 17.41 -23.15
CA VAL A 81 -22.08 18.51 -22.76
C VAL A 81 -22.94 19.70 -22.36
N ALA A 82 -22.65 20.35 -21.25
CA ALA A 82 -23.30 21.56 -20.81
C ALA A 82 -22.25 22.68 -20.69
N ASP A 83 -22.30 23.67 -21.58
CA ASP A 83 -21.49 24.87 -21.44
C ASP A 83 -22.08 25.71 -20.29
N TRP A 84 -21.29 25.95 -19.25
CA TRP A 84 -21.74 26.68 -18.07
C TRP A 84 -21.84 28.19 -18.34
N PRO A 85 -22.85 28.89 -17.78
CA PRO A 85 -22.98 30.33 -17.95
C PRO A 85 -21.76 31.06 -17.37
N ASP A 86 -21.20 31.98 -18.17
CA ASP A 86 -20.06 32.85 -17.81
C ASP A 86 -18.80 32.10 -17.31
N SER A 87 -18.62 30.83 -17.70
CA SER A 87 -17.50 29.98 -17.29
C SER A 87 -16.87 29.24 -18.49
N PRO A 88 -15.55 29.02 -18.52
CA PRO A 88 -14.91 28.14 -19.51
C PRO A 88 -15.10 26.64 -19.19
N ILE A 89 -15.68 26.31 -18.03
CA ILE A 89 -15.96 24.93 -17.61
C ILE A 89 -17.12 24.38 -18.43
N ILE A 90 -16.97 23.12 -18.86
CA ILE A 90 -18.02 22.34 -19.47
C ILE A 90 -18.31 21.14 -18.57
N GLY A 91 -19.56 20.94 -18.18
CA GLY A 91 -19.97 19.65 -17.62
C GLY A 91 -20.11 18.66 -18.75
N ARG A 92 -19.59 17.44 -18.60
CA ARG A 92 -19.70 16.39 -19.63
C ARG A 92 -19.98 15.04 -19.01
N ILE A 93 -20.90 14.30 -19.60
CA ILE A 93 -21.09 12.87 -19.34
C ILE A 93 -21.17 12.12 -20.67
N THR A 94 -20.59 10.92 -20.69
CA THR A 94 -20.78 9.95 -21.77
C THR A 94 -21.29 8.65 -21.16
N HIS A 95 -22.42 8.17 -21.67
CA HIS A 95 -22.97 6.88 -21.29
C HIS A 95 -22.86 5.90 -22.47
N ARG A 96 -22.20 4.76 -22.26
CA ARG A 96 -22.08 3.68 -23.24
C ARG A 96 -23.09 2.57 -22.94
N TYR A 97 -23.95 2.27 -23.92
CA TYR A 97 -24.92 1.18 -23.87
C TYR A 97 -24.34 -0.13 -24.42
N ALA A 98 -23.27 -0.06 -25.24
CA ALA A 98 -22.63 -1.21 -25.86
C ALA A 98 -21.50 -1.80 -25.00
N GLN A 99 -21.54 -3.12 -24.81
CA GLN A 99 -20.43 -3.91 -24.26
C GLN A 99 -19.73 -4.68 -25.39
N GLY A 100 -18.51 -4.25 -25.74
CA GLY A 100 -17.65 -4.95 -26.69
C GLY A 100 -18.23 -5.16 -28.09
N CYS A 101 -19.19 -4.34 -28.54
CA CYS A 101 -19.91 -4.47 -29.82
C CYS A 101 -20.83 -5.70 -29.97
N TYR A 102 -21.12 -6.43 -28.89
CA TYR A 102 -21.93 -7.66 -28.96
C TYR A 102 -23.33 -7.53 -28.33
N PHE A 103 -23.47 -6.69 -27.30
CA PHE A 103 -24.71 -6.55 -26.55
C PHE A 103 -24.99 -5.09 -26.19
N LEU A 104 -26.26 -4.71 -26.28
CA LEU A 104 -26.78 -3.44 -25.79
C LEU A 104 -27.61 -3.66 -24.53
N LEU A 105 -27.27 -2.92 -23.47
CA LEU A 105 -27.98 -2.98 -22.20
C LEU A 105 -28.81 -1.71 -22.01
N PRO A 106 -30.14 -1.81 -21.80
CA PRO A 106 -30.94 -0.66 -21.40
C PRO A 106 -30.45 -0.09 -20.07
N HIS A 107 -30.26 1.22 -20.02
CA HIS A 107 -29.79 1.89 -18.82
C HIS A 107 -30.98 2.43 -18.01
N PRO A 108 -31.05 2.22 -16.68
CA PRO A 108 -32.06 2.87 -15.86
C PRO A 108 -31.91 4.41 -15.90
N PRO A 109 -32.94 5.18 -15.49
CA PRO A 109 -32.82 6.62 -15.38
C PRO A 109 -31.60 7.02 -14.54
N GLU A 110 -30.80 7.93 -15.07
CA GLU A 110 -29.54 8.35 -14.47
C GLU A 110 -29.63 9.81 -14.03
N ASP A 111 -29.28 10.08 -12.78
CA ASP A 111 -29.18 11.45 -12.29
C ASP A 111 -27.82 12.06 -12.64
N ILE A 112 -27.86 13.09 -13.48
CA ILE A 112 -26.69 13.74 -14.05
C ILE A 112 -26.63 15.23 -13.67
N TRP A 113 -27.26 15.62 -12.55
CA TRP A 113 -27.34 17.03 -12.14
C TRP A 113 -25.99 17.76 -12.06
N TRP A 114 -24.91 17.02 -11.79
CA TRP A 114 -23.55 17.52 -11.60
C TRP A 114 -22.93 18.12 -12.87
N ILE A 115 -23.44 17.81 -14.07
CA ILE A 115 -22.95 18.47 -15.30
C ILE A 115 -23.50 19.88 -15.49
N PHE A 116 -24.41 20.37 -14.63
CA PHE A 116 -25.06 21.67 -14.80
C PHE A 116 -24.64 22.67 -13.72
N ALA A 117 -24.29 23.90 -14.12
CA ALA A 117 -24.13 25.03 -13.20
C ALA A 117 -25.43 25.81 -13.03
N LYS A 118 -25.57 26.52 -11.91
CA LYS A 118 -26.72 27.40 -11.67
C LYS A 118 -26.78 28.49 -12.76
N GLY A 119 -27.91 28.59 -13.45
CA GLY A 119 -28.14 29.49 -14.57
C GLY A 119 -28.45 28.76 -15.88
N VAL A 120 -28.35 29.48 -17.00
CA VAL A 120 -28.67 28.94 -18.33
C VAL A 120 -27.46 28.22 -18.91
N ASN A 121 -27.51 26.90 -18.95
CA ASN A 121 -26.49 26.05 -19.56
C ASN A 121 -26.82 25.82 -21.02
N LYS A 122 -25.84 25.92 -21.92
CA LYS A 122 -26.02 25.50 -23.31
C LYS A 122 -25.70 24.02 -23.42
N VAL A 123 -26.74 23.21 -23.54
CA VAL A 123 -26.63 21.76 -23.57
C VAL A 123 -26.48 21.29 -25.01
N LYS A 124 -25.45 20.49 -25.28
CA LYS A 124 -25.22 19.78 -26.53
C LYS A 124 -25.32 18.28 -26.26
N VAL A 125 -26.20 17.60 -26.97
CA VAL A 125 -26.37 16.15 -26.90
C VAL A 125 -25.94 15.54 -28.22
N LYS A 126 -25.13 14.48 -28.18
CA LYS A 126 -24.65 13.74 -29.33
C LYS A 126 -24.91 12.25 -29.11
N LEU A 127 -25.60 11.61 -30.05
CA LEU A 127 -25.65 10.15 -30.15
C LEU A 127 -24.69 9.72 -31.25
N TYR A 128 -23.90 8.70 -30.99
CA TYR A 128 -22.90 8.21 -31.93
C TYR A 128 -22.70 6.71 -31.83
N ASP A 129 -22.32 6.15 -32.97
CA ASP A 129 -21.96 4.76 -33.19
C ASP A 129 -20.46 4.56 -32.97
N ILE A 130 -20.11 3.40 -32.43
CA ILE A 130 -18.77 2.90 -32.12
C ILE A 130 -18.48 1.67 -32.98
N CYS A 131 -19.45 0.77 -33.10
CA CYS A 131 -19.24 -0.60 -33.59
C CYS A 131 -19.62 -0.81 -35.06
N GLY A 132 -20.57 -0.01 -35.57
CA GLY A 132 -21.02 -0.01 -36.95
C GLY A 132 -21.91 -1.19 -37.30
N PHE A 133 -23.21 -0.94 -37.48
CA PHE A 133 -24.13 -1.80 -38.23
C PHE A 133 -25.43 -1.05 -38.54
N GLU A 134 -26.18 -0.69 -37.50
CA GLU A 134 -27.43 0.07 -37.57
C GLU A 134 -27.60 0.94 -36.33
N VAL A 135 -27.75 2.26 -36.46
CA VAL A 135 -28.01 3.16 -35.32
C VAL A 135 -29.48 3.27 -34.99
N PHE A 136 -29.78 3.31 -33.69
CA PHE A 136 -31.12 3.55 -33.16
C PHE A 136 -31.06 4.23 -31.78
N SER A 137 -32.20 4.75 -31.33
CA SER A 137 -32.34 5.28 -29.99
C SER A 137 -33.78 5.17 -29.51
N SER A 138 -33.96 4.94 -28.23
CA SER A 138 -35.21 5.16 -27.52
C SER A 138 -35.61 6.64 -27.53
N ARG A 139 -36.80 6.97 -27.03
CA ARG A 139 -37.09 8.37 -26.69
C ARG A 139 -36.17 8.78 -25.54
N LEU A 140 -35.60 9.98 -25.61
CA LEU A 140 -34.72 10.51 -24.56
C LEU A 140 -35.18 11.88 -24.08
N TYR A 141 -35.13 12.09 -22.78
CA TYR A 141 -35.37 13.36 -22.08
C TYR A 141 -34.21 13.67 -21.13
N LEU A 142 -33.97 14.97 -20.91
CA LEU A 142 -33.45 15.45 -19.64
C LEU A 142 -34.61 15.99 -18.82
N VAL A 143 -34.76 15.53 -17.58
CA VAL A 143 -35.89 15.93 -16.72
C VAL A 143 -35.35 16.57 -15.45
N ASN A 144 -35.55 17.88 -15.32
CA ASN A 144 -35.21 18.60 -14.09
C ASN A 144 -36.38 18.50 -13.11
N ASN A 145 -36.14 17.88 -11.95
CA ASN A 145 -37.15 17.65 -10.92
C ASN A 145 -37.12 18.67 -9.76
N GLY A 146 -36.33 19.75 -9.88
CA GLY A 146 -36.31 20.87 -8.92
C GLY A 146 -37.46 21.87 -9.13
N ALA A 147 -38.24 22.16 -8.08
CA ALA A 147 -39.37 23.11 -8.09
C ALA A 147 -38.98 24.56 -8.44
N PRO A 148 -39.87 25.38 -9.03
CA PRO A 148 -39.65 26.82 -9.21
C PRO A 148 -39.90 27.64 -7.91
N ASP A 149 -39.01 28.61 -7.72
CA ASP A 149 -38.75 29.66 -6.70
C ASP A 149 -39.96 30.36 -5.97
N PRO A 150 -39.80 30.91 -4.74
CA PRO A 150 -40.66 32.00 -4.26
C PRO A 150 -40.23 33.39 -4.78
N SER A 151 -41.22 34.16 -5.25
CA SER A 151 -41.23 35.52 -5.83
C SER A 151 -40.40 36.63 -5.14
N PRO A 152 -40.11 37.77 -5.82
CA PRO A 152 -39.10 38.74 -5.43
C PRO A 152 -39.60 39.70 -4.34
N THR A 153 -38.77 39.92 -3.33
CA THR A 153 -38.92 41.05 -2.40
C THR A 153 -38.08 42.22 -2.94
N PRO A 154 -38.55 43.48 -2.91
CA PRO A 154 -37.78 44.60 -3.45
C PRO A 154 -36.51 44.83 -2.63
N THR A 155 -35.36 44.76 -3.30
CA THR A 155 -34.04 45.07 -2.75
C THR A 155 -33.98 46.57 -2.37
N PRO A 156 -33.61 46.94 -1.13
CA PRO A 156 -33.14 48.28 -0.87
C PRO A 156 -31.78 48.49 -1.55
N THR A 157 -31.55 49.72 -1.99
CA THR A 157 -30.31 50.23 -2.57
C THR A 157 -29.03 49.61 -1.98
N PRO A 158 -28.03 49.21 -2.79
CA PRO A 158 -26.81 48.63 -2.25
C PRO A 158 -26.09 49.66 -1.38
N SER A 159 -26.06 49.40 -0.08
CA SER A 159 -25.00 49.90 0.78
C SER A 159 -23.71 49.16 0.37
N PRO A 160 -22.55 49.83 0.26
CA PRO A 160 -21.33 49.16 -0.14
C PRO A 160 -21.05 48.00 0.81
N THR A 161 -21.10 46.77 0.29
CA THR A 161 -20.50 45.62 0.94
C THR A 161 -19.04 45.97 1.17
N PRO A 162 -18.50 45.82 2.39
CA PRO A 162 -17.07 46.02 2.61
C PRO A 162 -16.34 45.10 1.64
N THR A 163 -15.47 45.68 0.81
CA THR A 163 -14.58 44.94 -0.07
C THR A 163 -13.92 43.85 0.77
N PRO A 164 -14.10 42.54 0.46
CA PRO A 164 -13.38 41.51 1.16
C PRO A 164 -11.89 41.83 1.03
N ILE A 165 -11.17 41.76 2.16
CA ILE A 165 -9.71 41.88 2.15
C ILE A 165 -9.22 40.84 1.12
N PRO A 166 -8.44 41.23 0.09
CA PRO A 166 -8.02 40.29 -0.94
C PRO A 166 -7.24 39.15 -0.28
N LYS A 167 -7.77 37.93 -0.35
CA LYS A 167 -7.03 36.73 0.05
C LYS A 167 -5.88 36.53 -0.93
N THR A 168 -4.72 36.10 -0.43
CA THR A 168 -3.65 35.63 -1.30
C THR A 168 -4.18 34.44 -2.11
N PRO A 169 -4.04 34.44 -3.45
CA PRO A 169 -4.49 33.31 -4.26
C PRO A 169 -3.82 32.02 -3.80
N LEU A 170 -4.62 30.97 -3.63
CA LEU A 170 -4.21 29.66 -3.16
C LEU A 170 -4.10 28.69 -4.32
N ILE A 171 -2.99 27.96 -4.40
CA ILE A 171 -2.81 26.82 -5.32
C ILE A 171 -2.80 25.53 -4.51
N PHE A 172 -3.65 24.58 -4.88
CA PHE A 172 -3.59 23.20 -4.40
C PHE A 172 -2.85 22.30 -5.40
N ILE A 173 -1.87 21.54 -4.91
CA ILE A 173 -1.10 20.56 -5.70
C ILE A 173 -1.37 19.14 -5.17
N PRO A 174 -1.92 18.23 -5.99
CA PRO A 174 -2.26 16.88 -5.57
C PRO A 174 -1.01 15.99 -5.41
N GLY A 175 -1.19 14.80 -4.85
CA GLY A 175 -0.20 13.73 -4.82
C GLY A 175 -0.16 12.87 -6.08
N ILE A 176 0.60 11.77 -6.00
CA ILE A 176 0.67 10.73 -7.03
C ILE A 176 -0.73 10.21 -7.37
N GLY A 177 -1.01 10.00 -8.66
CA GLY A 177 -2.34 9.56 -9.11
C GLY A 177 -3.44 10.62 -8.99
N GLY A 178 -3.16 11.80 -8.46
CA GLY A 178 -4.20 12.79 -8.17
C GLY A 178 -4.62 13.66 -9.35
N SER A 179 -3.87 13.66 -10.45
CA SER A 179 -4.24 14.36 -11.68
C SER A 179 -4.76 13.37 -12.71
N GLU A 180 -5.89 13.70 -13.32
CA GLU A 180 -6.50 12.86 -14.34
C GLU A 180 -5.77 12.94 -15.69
N LEU A 181 -5.69 11.80 -16.39
CA LEU A 181 -5.08 11.65 -17.71
C LEU A 181 -6.10 11.13 -18.72
N LYS A 182 -5.97 11.63 -19.95
CA LYS A 182 -6.75 11.20 -21.11
C LYS A 182 -5.86 10.92 -22.31
N VAL A 183 -6.39 10.17 -23.28
CA VAL A 183 -5.66 9.85 -24.51
C VAL A 183 -5.66 11.04 -25.46
N ALA A 184 -4.49 11.41 -25.98
CA ALA A 184 -4.33 12.58 -26.85
C ALA A 184 -4.83 12.34 -28.29
N GLU A 185 -4.82 11.09 -28.74
CA GLU A 185 -5.28 10.65 -30.06
C GLU A 185 -5.81 9.20 -30.04
N ASP A 186 -6.55 8.80 -31.08
CA ASP A 186 -7.00 7.41 -31.22
C ASP A 186 -5.81 6.45 -31.19
N ARG A 187 -5.83 5.49 -30.25
CA ARG A 187 -4.76 4.54 -30.01
C ARG A 187 -5.29 3.12 -30.05
N ILE A 188 -4.75 2.30 -30.94
CA ILE A 188 -4.90 0.84 -30.85
C ILE A 188 -3.70 0.30 -30.09
N TRP A 189 -3.96 -0.26 -28.91
CA TRP A 189 -3.01 -0.96 -28.07
C TRP A 189 -2.95 -2.43 -28.48
N ASN A 190 -1.74 -2.97 -28.63
CA ASN A 190 -1.47 -4.39 -28.91
C ASN A 190 -0.06 -4.75 -28.44
N GLU A 191 0.19 -4.45 -27.17
CA GLU A 191 1.49 -4.58 -26.54
C GLU A 191 1.54 -5.81 -25.62
N ASP A 192 2.72 -6.11 -25.10
CA ASP A 192 2.94 -7.18 -24.11
C ASP A 192 2.23 -6.83 -22.80
N ASP A 193 1.48 -7.77 -22.22
CA ASP A 193 0.71 -7.59 -20.97
C ASP A 193 1.57 -7.68 -19.71
N GLY A 194 2.90 -7.72 -19.84
CA GLY A 194 3.82 -7.89 -18.70
C GLY A 194 3.81 -9.28 -18.08
N HIS A 195 2.97 -10.21 -18.55
CA HIS A 195 2.76 -11.55 -17.98
C HIS A 195 2.95 -12.68 -19.00
N GLY A 196 3.58 -12.38 -20.14
CA GLY A 196 3.96 -13.35 -21.17
C GLY A 196 2.90 -13.56 -22.25
N GLY A 197 1.96 -12.64 -22.38
CA GLY A 197 0.93 -12.59 -23.40
C GLY A 197 0.88 -11.23 -24.11
N LYS A 198 -0.31 -10.85 -24.54
CA LYS A 198 -0.58 -9.59 -25.24
C LYS A 198 -1.95 -9.08 -24.87
N TYR A 199 -2.00 -7.80 -24.54
CA TYR A 199 -3.26 -7.09 -24.35
C TYR A 199 -3.59 -6.24 -25.58
N SER A 200 -4.85 -6.28 -26.01
CA SER A 200 -5.33 -5.52 -27.16
C SER A 200 -6.57 -4.72 -26.82
N GLN A 201 -6.49 -3.41 -26.93
CA GLN A 201 -7.58 -2.49 -26.59
C GLN A 201 -7.55 -1.26 -27.51
N ALA A 202 -8.72 -0.78 -27.92
CA ALA A 202 -8.85 0.47 -28.65
C ALA A 202 -9.21 1.60 -27.67
N TYR A 203 -8.37 2.62 -27.61
CA TYR A 203 -8.58 3.81 -26.79
C TYR A 203 -8.86 5.01 -27.70
N PRO A 204 -10.12 5.49 -27.76
CA PRO A 204 -10.44 6.68 -28.52
C PRO A 204 -9.78 7.94 -27.95
N LYS A 205 -9.55 8.93 -28.82
CA LYS A 205 -9.13 10.26 -28.40
C LYS A 205 -10.07 10.83 -27.32
N ASP A 206 -9.49 11.53 -26.36
CA ASP A 206 -10.15 12.18 -25.22
C ASP A 206 -10.77 11.21 -24.19
N GLU A 207 -10.59 9.90 -24.34
CA GLU A 207 -10.97 8.94 -23.29
C GLU A 207 -10.16 9.20 -22.02
N LYS A 208 -10.85 9.39 -20.88
CA LYS A 208 -10.24 9.44 -19.55
C LYS A 208 -9.73 8.04 -19.22
N VAL A 209 -8.41 7.86 -19.21
CA VAL A 209 -7.76 6.60 -18.85
C VAL A 209 -7.33 6.58 -17.40
N TRP A 210 -7.14 7.75 -16.78
CA TRP A 210 -6.85 7.85 -15.37
C TRP A 210 -7.62 9.02 -14.74
N VAL A 211 -8.35 8.85 -13.63
CA VAL A 211 -8.77 7.55 -13.09
C VAL A 211 -9.99 7.11 -13.90
N ASN A 212 -9.95 5.95 -14.57
CA ASN A 212 -11.15 5.33 -15.13
C ASN A 212 -11.73 4.40 -14.07
N GLU A 213 -12.71 4.88 -13.30
CA GLU A 213 -13.26 4.17 -12.16
C GLU A 213 -14.03 2.91 -12.55
N GLY A 214 -14.60 2.87 -13.75
CA GLY A 214 -15.33 1.71 -14.26
C GLY A 214 -14.39 0.56 -14.61
N GLU A 215 -13.29 0.86 -15.28
CA GLU A 215 -12.25 -0.14 -15.61
C GLU A 215 -11.50 -0.57 -14.34
N ALA A 216 -11.18 0.38 -13.44
CA ALA A 216 -10.55 0.07 -12.15
C ALA A 216 -11.43 -0.78 -11.22
N ALA A 217 -12.75 -0.82 -11.44
CA ALA A 217 -13.69 -1.68 -10.71
C ALA A 217 -13.96 -3.01 -11.44
N SER A 218 -13.36 -3.23 -12.60
CA SER A 218 -13.51 -4.47 -13.35
C SER A 218 -12.76 -5.62 -12.68
N LEU A 219 -13.30 -6.85 -12.79
CA LEU A 219 -12.69 -8.03 -12.19
C LEU A 219 -11.76 -8.72 -13.20
N GLY A 220 -10.50 -8.96 -12.82
CA GLY A 220 -9.52 -9.69 -13.64
C GLY A 220 -8.13 -9.08 -13.54
N GLU A 221 -7.17 -9.61 -14.31
CA GLU A 221 -5.92 -8.91 -14.63
C GLU A 221 -6.30 -7.70 -15.49
N ASP A 222 -6.05 -6.50 -14.96
CA ASP A 222 -6.57 -5.23 -15.49
C ASP A 222 -5.52 -4.52 -16.35
N ASP A 223 -5.18 -5.13 -17.48
CA ASP A 223 -4.23 -4.59 -18.46
C ASP A 223 -4.74 -3.30 -19.14
N TYR A 224 -5.96 -2.82 -18.83
CA TYR A 224 -6.49 -1.56 -19.37
C TYR A 224 -5.55 -0.38 -19.05
N PHE A 225 -4.86 -0.43 -17.92
CA PHE A 225 -4.03 0.66 -17.45
C PHE A 225 -2.59 0.60 -17.93
N ASP A 226 -2.23 -0.43 -18.71
CA ASP A 226 -0.94 -0.54 -19.37
C ASP A 226 -0.65 0.66 -20.27
N ILE A 227 -1.70 1.34 -20.74
CA ILE A 227 -1.59 2.59 -21.51
C ILE A 227 -0.87 3.70 -20.72
N LEU A 228 -0.81 3.60 -19.39
CA LEU A 228 -0.09 4.50 -18.51
C LEU A 228 1.41 4.22 -18.47
N ARG A 229 1.90 3.12 -19.04
CA ARG A 229 3.33 2.76 -19.04
C ARG A 229 4.18 3.84 -19.71
N LEU A 230 5.37 4.01 -19.15
CA LEU A 230 6.45 4.79 -19.73
C LEU A 230 7.49 3.85 -20.34
N LYS A 231 8.19 4.34 -21.35
CA LYS A 231 9.36 3.67 -21.92
C LYS A 231 10.50 3.63 -20.88
N PRO A 232 11.55 2.81 -21.12
CA PRO A 232 12.66 2.68 -20.16
C PRO A 232 13.42 3.96 -19.80
N ASP A 233 13.25 5.05 -20.54
CA ASP A 233 13.81 6.36 -20.18
C ASP A 233 13.06 7.06 -19.03
N GLY A 234 11.91 6.51 -18.64
CA GLY A 234 11.02 6.99 -17.59
C GLY A 234 10.32 8.30 -17.87
N GLN A 235 10.31 8.74 -19.14
CA GLN A 235 9.82 10.05 -19.54
C GLN A 235 8.91 9.98 -20.76
N THR A 236 9.30 9.20 -21.75
CA THR A 236 8.53 9.02 -22.98
C THR A 236 7.38 8.05 -22.69
N SER A 237 6.15 8.50 -22.86
CA SER A 237 4.98 7.61 -22.70
C SER A 237 4.89 6.58 -23.84
N GLU A 238 4.39 5.38 -23.55
CA GLU A 238 4.12 4.37 -24.59
C GLU A 238 2.92 4.74 -25.46
N ALA A 239 1.91 5.37 -24.86
CA ALA A 239 0.85 6.11 -25.55
C ALA A 239 0.91 7.61 -25.22
N ASN A 240 0.52 8.45 -26.17
CA ASN A 240 0.45 9.89 -25.93
C ASN A 240 -0.75 10.21 -25.05
N LEU A 241 -0.46 10.69 -23.84
CA LEU A 241 -1.46 11.09 -22.85
C LEU A 241 -1.34 12.58 -22.53
N GLU A 242 -2.48 13.19 -22.24
CA GLU A 242 -2.62 14.59 -21.83
C GLU A 242 -3.37 14.67 -20.49
N LEU A 243 -3.19 15.77 -19.77
CA LEU A 243 -3.99 16.07 -18.58
C LEU A 243 -5.41 16.45 -19.01
N THR A 244 -6.42 16.04 -18.24
CA THR A 244 -7.80 16.56 -18.42
C THR A 244 -7.92 18.01 -17.95
N GLY A 245 -7.04 18.42 -17.03
CA GLY A 245 -7.11 19.68 -16.29
C GLY A 245 -7.79 19.54 -14.92
N ASN A 246 -8.33 18.36 -14.61
CA ASN A 246 -9.01 18.08 -13.35
C ASN A 246 -8.14 17.25 -12.40
N LEU A 247 -8.51 17.30 -11.12
CA LEU A 247 -8.01 16.39 -10.09
C LEU A 247 -8.96 15.20 -9.98
N PHE A 248 -8.46 14.08 -9.46
CA PHE A 248 -9.31 12.93 -9.16
C PHE A 248 -10.33 13.30 -8.07
N GLU A 249 -11.60 13.37 -8.45
CA GLU A 249 -12.69 13.86 -7.60
C GLU A 249 -12.84 13.02 -6.33
N GLY A 250 -12.74 11.69 -6.44
CA GLY A 250 -12.93 10.77 -5.32
C GLY A 250 -11.97 10.98 -4.14
N THR A 251 -10.82 11.63 -4.37
CA THR A 251 -9.86 11.98 -3.31
C THR A 251 -9.85 13.47 -3.01
N TYR A 252 -9.87 14.34 -4.03
CA TYR A 252 -9.57 15.77 -3.87
C TYR A 252 -10.79 16.69 -3.90
N GLN A 253 -11.98 16.21 -4.29
CA GLN A 253 -13.19 17.02 -4.21
C GLN A 253 -13.47 17.52 -2.79
N PRO A 254 -13.35 16.69 -1.72
CA PRO A 254 -13.52 17.16 -0.35
C PRO A 254 -12.56 18.30 0.04
N THR A 255 -11.34 18.30 -0.51
CA THR A 255 -10.38 19.39 -0.28
C THR A 255 -10.83 20.69 -0.94
N LEU A 256 -11.32 20.62 -2.18
CA LEU A 256 -11.81 21.80 -2.89
C LEU A 256 -13.05 22.37 -2.20
N ASP A 257 -14.00 21.51 -1.86
CA ASP A 257 -15.21 21.88 -1.11
C ASP A 257 -14.84 22.52 0.23
N PHE A 258 -13.87 21.97 0.97
CA PHE A 258 -13.40 22.56 2.22
C PHE A 258 -12.93 24.01 2.05
N PHE A 259 -12.11 24.31 1.04
CA PHE A 259 -11.67 25.69 0.82
C PHE A 259 -12.80 26.60 0.32
N ILE A 260 -13.71 26.08 -0.53
CA ILE A 260 -14.89 26.81 -1.01
C ILE A 260 -15.81 27.18 0.15
N ASP A 261 -16.10 26.24 1.05
CA ASP A 261 -16.90 26.45 2.25
C ASP A 261 -16.25 27.46 3.22
N ASN A 262 -14.91 27.57 3.17
CA ASN A 262 -14.14 28.58 3.91
C ASN A 262 -13.90 29.88 3.11
N GLY A 263 -14.75 30.12 2.11
CA GLY A 263 -14.89 31.38 1.39
C GLY A 263 -13.82 31.62 0.34
N TYR A 264 -13.18 30.57 -0.17
CA TYR A 264 -12.47 30.65 -1.45
C TYR A 264 -13.46 30.40 -2.61
N THR A 265 -13.08 30.77 -3.82
CA THR A 265 -13.81 30.56 -5.06
C THR A 265 -12.87 30.00 -6.10
N LEU A 266 -13.20 28.80 -6.59
CA LEU A 266 -12.42 28.10 -7.60
C LEU A 266 -12.26 28.98 -8.86
N ASN A 267 -11.06 29.00 -9.41
CA ASN A 267 -10.61 29.82 -10.53
C ASN A 267 -10.65 31.34 -10.31
N GLN A 268 -10.82 31.82 -9.08
CA GLN A 268 -10.69 33.24 -8.74
C GLN A 268 -9.59 33.48 -7.71
N ASP A 269 -9.67 32.81 -6.56
CA ASP A 269 -8.66 32.87 -5.50
C ASP A 269 -8.27 31.48 -4.97
N LEU A 270 -8.89 30.41 -5.47
CA LEU A 270 -8.46 29.01 -5.34
C LEU A 270 -8.19 28.42 -6.72
N PHE A 271 -7.05 27.78 -6.87
CA PHE A 271 -6.59 27.18 -8.12
C PHE A 271 -6.02 25.79 -7.85
N THR A 272 -6.05 24.94 -8.87
CA THR A 272 -5.40 23.62 -8.85
C THR A 272 -4.20 23.61 -9.81
N PHE A 273 -3.24 22.74 -9.53
CA PHE A 273 -2.12 22.46 -10.43
C PHE A 273 -2.02 20.94 -10.71
N PRO A 274 -2.82 20.42 -11.65
CA PRO A 274 -2.63 19.05 -12.13
C PRO A 274 -1.30 18.93 -12.89
N TYR A 275 -0.65 17.78 -12.76
CA TYR A 275 0.62 17.46 -13.42
C TYR A 275 0.70 15.96 -13.74
N ASP A 276 1.52 15.59 -14.73
CA ASP A 276 1.74 14.18 -15.08
C ASP A 276 2.65 13.53 -14.03
N TRP A 277 2.02 12.95 -13.02
CA TRP A 277 2.65 12.34 -11.84
C TRP A 277 3.52 11.10 -12.16
N ARG A 278 3.48 10.60 -13.40
CA ARG A 278 4.33 9.48 -13.83
C ARG A 278 5.75 9.92 -14.15
N LYS A 279 5.91 11.17 -14.58
CA LYS A 279 7.17 11.72 -15.10
C LYS A 279 8.01 12.36 -14.00
N ASP A 280 9.26 12.64 -14.33
CA ASP A 280 10.23 13.32 -13.47
C ASP A 280 9.69 14.67 -12.96
N ILE A 281 9.61 14.80 -11.63
CA ILE A 281 9.08 15.97 -10.92
C ILE A 281 9.90 17.22 -11.23
N SER A 282 11.20 17.10 -11.53
CA SER A 282 12.06 18.26 -11.83
C SER A 282 11.50 19.10 -12.99
N LEU A 283 10.79 18.47 -13.93
CA LEU A 283 10.20 19.10 -15.11
C LEU A 283 8.96 19.96 -14.81
N THR A 284 8.30 19.74 -13.67
CA THR A 284 7.07 20.47 -13.28
C THR A 284 7.32 21.95 -12.96
N SER A 285 8.56 22.32 -12.64
CA SER A 285 8.93 23.67 -12.19
C SER A 285 8.56 24.77 -13.21
N SER A 286 8.63 24.48 -14.51
CA SER A 286 8.34 25.46 -15.56
C SER A 286 6.84 25.64 -15.79
N SER A 287 6.06 24.56 -15.78
CA SER A 287 4.61 24.62 -15.90
C SER A 287 3.96 25.25 -14.67
N LEU A 288 4.49 24.99 -13.47
CA LEU A 288 4.04 25.68 -12.25
C LEU A 288 4.36 27.17 -12.30
N ASP A 289 5.52 27.56 -12.85
CA ASP A 289 5.85 29.00 -13.00
C ASP A 289 4.86 29.72 -13.90
N GLN A 290 4.50 29.10 -15.03
CA GLN A 290 3.50 29.66 -15.92
C GLN A 290 2.15 29.82 -15.21
N LYS A 291 1.70 28.78 -14.48
CA LYS A 291 0.45 28.84 -13.71
C LYS A 291 0.46 29.95 -12.67
N VAL A 292 1.56 30.14 -11.95
CA VAL A 292 1.73 31.21 -10.96
C VAL A 292 1.67 32.59 -11.62
N GLU A 293 2.32 32.78 -12.77
CA GLU A 293 2.26 34.05 -13.50
C GLU A 293 0.87 34.35 -14.07
N ASP A 294 0.16 33.32 -14.55
CA ASP A 294 -1.23 33.46 -15.03
C ASP A 294 -2.14 33.90 -13.88
N ILE A 295 -2.01 33.29 -12.70
CA ILE A 295 -2.77 33.65 -11.49
C ILE A 295 -2.46 35.08 -11.06
N LYS A 296 -1.18 35.46 -10.98
CA LYS A 296 -0.78 36.83 -10.62
C LYS A 296 -1.31 37.86 -11.61
N THR A 297 -1.29 37.54 -12.90
CA THR A 297 -1.86 38.39 -13.96
C THR A 297 -3.38 38.51 -13.83
N GLN A 298 -4.07 37.41 -13.55
CA GLN A 298 -5.52 37.36 -13.41
C GLN A 298 -6.01 38.11 -12.16
N THR A 299 -5.32 37.93 -11.04
CA THR A 299 -5.77 38.41 -9.72
C THR A 299 -5.17 39.76 -9.32
N GLY A 300 -4.06 40.16 -9.95
CA GLY A 300 -3.26 41.31 -9.55
C GLY A 300 -2.43 41.10 -8.28
N ALA A 301 -2.38 39.88 -7.74
CA ALA A 301 -1.59 39.54 -6.57
C ALA A 301 -0.08 39.51 -6.89
N GLU A 302 0.75 39.89 -5.92
CA GLU A 302 2.21 39.80 -6.06
C GLU A 302 2.74 38.39 -5.82
N LYS A 303 2.04 37.61 -4.98
CA LYS A 303 2.43 36.27 -4.55
C LYS A 303 1.22 35.33 -4.47
N VAL A 304 1.49 34.04 -4.42
CA VAL A 304 0.51 32.97 -4.17
C VAL A 304 0.86 32.22 -2.88
N ASP A 305 -0.12 31.59 -2.24
CA ASP A 305 0.07 30.56 -1.21
C ASP A 305 -0.10 29.18 -1.86
N ILE A 306 0.64 28.18 -1.38
CA ILE A 306 0.59 26.81 -1.93
C ILE A 306 0.30 25.82 -0.80
N VAL A 307 -0.73 24.99 -0.99
CA VAL A 307 -1.01 23.81 -0.16
C VAL A 307 -0.79 22.57 -1.03
N THR A 308 -0.12 21.57 -0.49
CA THR A 308 0.25 20.37 -1.25
C THR A 308 -0.05 19.10 -0.47
N HIS A 309 -0.25 18.01 -1.19
CA HIS A 309 -0.42 16.68 -0.61
C HIS A 309 0.61 15.70 -1.18
N SER A 310 1.21 14.89 -0.31
CA SER A 310 2.05 13.75 -0.71
C SER A 310 3.16 14.19 -1.69
N MET A 311 3.28 13.53 -2.84
CA MET A 311 4.19 13.88 -3.93
C MET A 311 4.11 15.36 -4.39
N GLY A 312 2.95 16.01 -4.26
CA GLY A 312 2.77 17.42 -4.59
C GLY A 312 3.66 18.35 -3.77
N GLY A 313 4.06 17.95 -2.56
CA GLY A 313 5.03 18.72 -1.78
C GLY A 313 6.42 18.72 -2.39
N LEU A 314 6.81 17.65 -3.07
CA LEU A 314 8.06 17.58 -3.84
C LEU A 314 8.01 18.50 -5.07
N VAL A 315 6.85 18.61 -5.74
CA VAL A 315 6.61 19.56 -6.84
C VAL A 315 6.80 21.01 -6.37
N ALA A 316 6.19 21.39 -5.23
CA ALA A 316 6.33 22.74 -4.70
C ALA A 316 7.75 23.03 -4.20
N ARG A 317 8.41 22.06 -3.57
CA ARG A 317 9.82 22.15 -3.15
C ARG A 317 10.76 22.40 -4.34
N ASN A 318 10.59 21.62 -5.40
CA ASN A 318 11.29 21.83 -6.67
C ASN A 318 11.10 23.27 -7.19
N TYR A 319 9.88 23.79 -7.13
CA TYR A 319 9.58 25.16 -7.56
C TYR A 319 10.29 26.23 -6.73
N ILE A 320 10.20 26.15 -5.39
CA ILE A 320 10.80 27.15 -4.49
C ILE A 320 12.32 27.00 -4.32
N SER A 321 12.92 25.91 -4.81
CA SER A 321 14.38 25.74 -4.83
C SER A 321 15.08 26.85 -5.64
N ASN A 322 14.38 27.44 -6.61
CA ASN A 322 14.84 28.59 -7.37
C ASN A 322 14.43 29.90 -6.68
N PRO A 323 15.37 30.80 -6.33
CA PRO A 323 15.07 32.06 -5.63
C PRO A 323 14.08 32.99 -6.35
N ASP A 324 14.12 33.07 -7.68
CA ASP A 324 13.21 33.95 -8.46
C ASP A 324 11.78 33.41 -8.45
N LYS A 325 11.63 32.09 -8.44
CA LYS A 325 10.32 31.41 -8.31
C LYS A 325 9.80 31.49 -6.88
N ALA A 326 10.66 31.26 -5.90
CA ALA A 326 10.36 31.40 -4.47
C ALA A 326 9.85 32.81 -4.11
N ASN A 327 10.40 33.86 -4.74
CA ASN A 327 9.94 35.24 -4.55
C ASN A 327 8.46 35.46 -4.92
N LYS A 328 7.84 34.56 -5.69
CA LYS A 328 6.42 34.60 -6.09
C LYS A 328 5.52 33.82 -5.14
N VAL A 329 6.08 33.17 -4.13
CA VAL A 329 5.36 32.37 -3.13
C VAL A 329 5.42 33.07 -1.77
N SER A 330 4.30 33.10 -1.07
CA SER A 330 4.17 33.65 0.27
C SER A 330 4.30 32.53 1.31
N LYS A 331 3.40 31.53 1.27
CA LYS A 331 3.46 30.34 2.12
C LYS A 331 3.49 29.05 1.31
N LEU A 332 4.18 28.05 1.85
CA LEU A 332 4.10 26.66 1.40
C LEU A 332 3.69 25.78 2.58
N ILE A 333 2.58 25.04 2.44
CA ILE A 333 2.11 24.08 3.43
C ILE A 333 2.11 22.70 2.79
N THR A 334 2.84 21.75 3.38
CA THR A 334 2.97 20.38 2.87
C THR A 334 2.25 19.40 3.79
N LEU A 335 1.37 18.57 3.23
CA LEU A 335 0.59 17.56 3.94
C LEU A 335 1.12 16.16 3.58
N GLY A 336 1.75 15.47 4.53
CA GLY A 336 2.19 14.06 4.35
C GLY A 336 3.22 13.85 3.25
N THR A 337 4.06 14.84 2.95
CA THR A 337 5.04 14.74 1.85
C THR A 337 6.13 13.73 2.17
N PRO A 338 6.40 12.72 1.31
CA PRO A 338 7.51 11.79 1.47
C PRO A 338 8.83 12.47 1.08
N HIS A 339 9.32 13.40 1.90
CA HIS A 339 10.51 14.19 1.59
C HIS A 339 11.77 13.33 1.40
N LEU A 340 11.84 12.14 2.01
CA LEU A 340 12.94 11.19 1.86
C LEU A 340 12.53 9.91 1.13
N GLY A 341 11.29 9.81 0.63
CA GLY A 341 10.70 8.60 0.05
C GLY A 341 9.96 7.72 1.06
N SER A 342 9.38 6.61 0.61
CA SER A 342 8.64 5.65 1.45
C SER A 342 8.99 4.20 1.11
N THR A 343 9.04 3.35 2.14
CA THR A 343 9.16 1.88 2.00
C THR A 343 8.00 1.31 1.16
N GLU A 344 6.82 1.93 1.18
CA GLU A 344 5.65 1.53 0.39
C GLU A 344 5.95 1.47 -1.11
N PHE A 345 6.83 2.34 -1.62
CA PHE A 345 7.24 2.29 -3.02
C PHE A 345 8.05 1.03 -3.36
N LEU A 346 8.89 0.54 -2.44
CA LEU A 346 9.60 -0.72 -2.64
C LEU A 346 8.63 -1.90 -2.67
N LYS A 347 7.58 -1.86 -1.83
CA LYS A 347 6.50 -2.85 -1.85
C LYS A 347 5.74 -2.82 -3.16
N ALA A 348 5.35 -1.63 -3.62
CA ALA A 348 4.67 -1.40 -4.89
C ALA A 348 5.47 -1.95 -6.08
N LEU A 349 6.77 -1.67 -6.11
CA LEU A 349 7.65 -2.09 -7.20
C LEU A 349 7.88 -3.60 -7.22
N ASN A 350 8.03 -4.25 -6.05
CA ASN A 350 8.40 -5.67 -5.98
C ASN A 350 7.19 -6.61 -5.94
N TYR A 351 6.10 -6.19 -5.31
CA TYR A 351 4.96 -7.05 -4.99
C TYR A 351 3.61 -6.47 -5.43
N GLY A 352 3.57 -5.20 -5.85
CA GLY A 352 2.34 -4.44 -6.07
C GLY A 352 1.66 -4.03 -4.76
N ILE A 353 0.77 -3.04 -4.85
CA ILE A 353 0.00 -2.47 -3.71
C ILE A 353 -1.43 -2.11 -4.16
N CYS A 354 -2.21 -1.43 -3.33
CA CYS A 354 -3.43 -0.73 -3.73
C CYS A 354 -3.21 0.79 -3.55
N ILE A 355 -3.14 1.58 -4.64
CA ILE A 355 -2.76 3.00 -4.58
C ILE A 355 -3.91 3.88 -4.05
N THR A 356 -5.17 3.55 -4.32
CA THR A 356 -6.31 4.35 -3.83
C THR A 356 -7.15 3.54 -2.85
N LYS A 357 -6.83 3.68 -1.57
CA LYS A 357 -7.64 3.17 -0.45
C LYS A 357 -8.80 4.14 -0.24
N GLN A 358 -9.90 4.00 -0.97
CA GLN A 358 -11.10 4.81 -0.72
C GLN A 358 -11.98 4.19 0.37
N ASN A 359 -12.40 5.02 1.32
CA ASN A 359 -13.49 4.71 2.25
C ASN A 359 -14.83 5.16 1.64
N ILE A 360 -15.38 4.37 0.71
CA ILE A 360 -16.78 4.55 0.29
C ILE A 360 -17.67 3.84 1.33
N PRO A 361 -18.68 4.51 1.92
CA PRO A 361 -19.64 3.85 2.79
C PRO A 361 -20.34 2.70 2.04
N GLN A 362 -20.12 1.48 2.53
CA GLN A 362 -20.65 0.19 2.07
C GLN A 362 -19.79 -0.65 1.11
N GLN A 363 -18.64 -0.19 0.58
CA GLN A 363 -17.65 -1.06 -0.09
C GLN A 363 -16.29 -0.34 -0.15
N PRO A 364 -15.25 -0.78 0.58
CA PRO A 364 -13.88 -0.39 0.26
C PRO A 364 -13.47 -1.18 -1.00
N ILE A 365 -13.81 -0.65 -2.16
CA ILE A 365 -13.29 -1.15 -3.42
C ILE A 365 -11.82 -0.73 -3.44
N CYS A 366 -10.89 -1.68 -3.65
CA CYS A 366 -9.56 -1.31 -4.11
C CYS A 366 -9.75 -0.73 -5.52
N LEU A 367 -9.99 0.58 -5.61
CA LEU A 367 -10.00 1.30 -6.88
C LEU A 367 -8.53 1.38 -7.31
N GLY A 368 -8.03 0.31 -7.91
CA GLY A 368 -6.60 0.19 -8.11
C GLY A 368 -6.26 -1.18 -8.65
N LEU A 369 -6.04 -1.20 -9.95
CA LEU A 369 -5.01 -1.97 -10.66
C LEU A 369 -4.48 -3.14 -9.87
N THR A 370 -4.73 -4.34 -10.37
CA THR A 370 -4.16 -5.55 -9.81
C THR A 370 -2.68 -5.35 -9.47
N PRO A 371 -2.17 -5.93 -8.36
CA PRO A 371 -0.77 -5.76 -7.97
C PRO A 371 0.24 -6.03 -9.09
N SER A 372 -0.13 -6.90 -10.04
CA SER A 372 0.65 -7.20 -11.23
C SER A 372 0.67 -6.05 -12.24
N GLU A 373 -0.47 -5.41 -12.52
CA GLU A 373 -0.58 -4.21 -13.37
C GLU A 373 0.20 -3.02 -12.80
N LEU A 374 0.10 -2.78 -11.49
CA LEU A 374 0.85 -1.68 -10.87
C LEU A 374 2.35 -1.83 -11.02
N ARG A 375 2.85 -3.06 -10.89
CA ARG A 375 4.28 -3.32 -11.07
C ARG A 375 4.73 -2.89 -12.46
N ASP A 376 3.89 -3.07 -13.48
CA ASP A 376 4.22 -2.76 -14.87
C ASP A 376 4.21 -1.25 -15.14
N ILE A 377 3.27 -0.51 -14.54
CA ILE A 377 3.27 0.97 -14.56
C ILE A 377 4.48 1.52 -13.81
N PHE A 378 4.73 1.05 -12.58
CA PHE A 378 5.82 1.55 -11.73
C PHE A 378 7.21 1.21 -12.27
N HIS A 379 7.34 0.13 -13.05
CA HIS A 379 8.62 -0.37 -13.56
C HIS A 379 9.47 0.72 -14.22
N ASN A 380 8.83 1.62 -14.98
CA ASN A 380 9.48 2.72 -15.69
C ASN A 380 9.02 4.10 -15.22
N MET A 381 8.39 4.23 -14.06
CA MET A 381 7.79 5.51 -13.66
C MET A 381 8.81 6.42 -12.95
N ALA A 382 9.44 7.37 -13.66
CA ALA A 382 10.45 8.25 -13.06
C ALA A 382 9.95 8.98 -11.81
N GLY A 383 8.71 9.49 -11.83
CA GLY A 383 8.08 10.13 -10.67
C GLY A 383 7.89 9.16 -9.48
N GLY A 384 7.72 7.86 -9.75
CA GLY A 384 7.70 6.82 -8.72
C GLY A 384 9.06 6.61 -8.07
N PHE A 385 10.14 6.54 -8.86
CA PHE A 385 11.50 6.42 -8.32
C PHE A 385 11.92 7.62 -7.48
N GLU A 386 11.30 8.79 -7.67
CA GLU A 386 11.45 9.97 -6.80
C GLU A 386 10.73 9.83 -5.43
N LEU A 387 9.86 8.83 -5.28
CA LEU A 387 9.21 8.44 -4.03
C LEU A 387 9.90 7.24 -3.35
N ALA A 388 10.90 6.62 -3.99
CA ALA A 388 11.70 5.56 -3.39
C ALA A 388 12.53 6.08 -2.21
N PRO A 389 12.85 5.23 -1.20
CA PRO A 389 13.76 5.61 -0.11
C PRO A 389 15.09 6.15 -0.65
N THR A 390 15.34 7.43 -0.40
CA THR A 390 16.56 8.13 -0.85
C THR A 390 17.78 7.71 -0.05
N GLN A 391 18.99 8.02 -0.50
CA GLN A 391 20.20 7.84 0.32
C GLN A 391 20.10 8.51 1.70
N LYS A 392 19.36 9.64 1.82
CA LYS A 392 19.13 10.33 3.10
C LYS A 392 18.11 9.61 3.98
N TYR A 393 17.18 8.87 3.41
CA TYR A 393 16.27 7.99 4.17
C TYR A 393 17.07 7.06 5.08
N PHE A 394 18.13 6.44 4.57
CA PHE A 394 19.01 5.54 5.33
C PHE A 394 19.82 6.24 6.43
N ASN A 395 19.88 7.58 6.46
CA ASN A 395 20.46 8.29 7.60
C ASN A 395 19.46 8.35 8.78
N PHE A 396 18.17 8.52 8.48
CA PHE A 396 17.08 8.49 9.46
C PHE A 396 16.73 7.05 9.86
N TYR A 397 16.82 6.10 8.93
CA TYR A 397 16.52 4.69 9.13
C TYR A 397 17.74 3.78 8.84
N PRO A 398 18.83 3.84 9.63
CA PRO A 398 20.06 3.10 9.36
C PRO A 398 20.04 1.62 9.80
N GLY A 399 18.98 1.14 10.47
CA GLY A 399 18.88 -0.24 10.97
C GLY A 399 19.75 -0.55 12.18
N ASN A 400 20.16 0.46 12.95
CA ASN A 400 20.99 0.28 14.14
C ASN A 400 20.18 0.06 15.44
N ASP A 401 18.87 0.30 15.39
CA ASP A 401 17.91 0.07 16.46
C ASP A 401 16.52 -0.23 15.87
N ASN A 402 15.57 -0.54 16.76
CA ASN A 402 14.23 -1.00 16.39
C ASN A 402 13.25 0.12 16.03
N LEU A 403 13.58 1.38 16.35
CA LEU A 403 12.78 2.55 15.95
C LEU A 403 13.15 2.97 14.53
N HIS A 404 14.37 2.64 14.09
CA HIS A 404 14.94 3.07 12.83
C HIS A 404 15.28 1.91 11.87
N PRO A 405 14.35 0.98 11.56
CA PRO A 405 14.65 -0.17 10.71
C PRO A 405 14.92 0.23 9.25
N VAL A 406 15.85 -0.45 8.58
CA VAL A 406 16.04 -0.28 7.11
C VAL A 406 14.78 -0.71 6.36
N PRO A 407 14.49 -0.14 5.17
CA PRO A 407 13.25 -0.43 4.46
C PRO A 407 13.17 -1.87 3.93
N PHE A 408 14.31 -2.55 3.74
CA PHE A 408 14.35 -3.90 3.19
C PHE A 408 15.39 -4.78 3.90
N LYS A 409 14.99 -5.98 4.28
CA LYS A 409 15.83 -7.01 4.88
C LYS A 409 15.71 -8.31 4.08
N ASP A 410 16.82 -8.79 3.52
CA ASP A 410 16.86 -10.01 2.71
C ASP A 410 17.59 -11.13 3.45
N GLU A 411 16.89 -11.93 4.25
CA GLU A 411 17.49 -13.07 4.96
C GLU A 411 17.67 -14.30 4.08
N ARG A 412 16.99 -14.35 2.92
CA ARG A 412 16.92 -15.56 2.09
C ARG A 412 17.66 -15.47 0.77
N ASP A 413 18.33 -14.34 0.51
CA ASP A 413 19.13 -14.05 -0.69
C ASP A 413 18.27 -14.20 -1.95
N ILE A 414 17.23 -13.37 -2.08
CA ILE A 414 16.22 -13.52 -3.14
C ILE A 414 16.80 -13.30 -4.54
N ASP A 415 17.89 -12.55 -4.65
CA ASP A 415 18.58 -12.27 -5.90
C ASP A 415 19.87 -13.10 -6.10
N GLN A 416 20.19 -14.00 -5.17
CA GLN A 416 21.29 -14.97 -5.25
C GLN A 416 22.68 -14.30 -5.40
N ASN A 417 22.86 -13.13 -4.79
CA ASN A 417 24.11 -12.38 -4.82
C ASN A 417 25.02 -12.69 -3.59
N ASN A 418 24.56 -13.50 -2.63
CA ASN A 418 25.18 -13.84 -1.35
C ASN A 418 25.30 -12.68 -0.34
N ILE A 419 24.49 -11.63 -0.51
CA ILE A 419 24.30 -10.53 0.44
C ILE A 419 22.97 -10.78 1.14
N THR A 420 23.00 -10.82 2.46
CA THR A 420 21.81 -11.07 3.28
C THR A 420 21.75 -10.10 4.46
N GLY A 421 20.59 -10.03 5.11
CA GLY A 421 20.32 -9.20 6.27
C GLY A 421 19.79 -7.82 5.91
N ASP A 422 20.05 -6.85 6.79
CA ASP A 422 19.61 -5.47 6.61
C ASP A 422 20.36 -4.82 5.43
N LEU A 423 19.64 -4.42 4.39
CA LEU A 423 20.23 -3.86 3.19
C LEU A 423 20.39 -2.35 3.34
N ASN A 424 21.57 -1.82 3.03
CA ASN A 424 21.78 -0.39 2.88
C ASN A 424 21.25 0.12 1.52
N TYR A 425 21.34 1.43 1.25
CA TYR A 425 20.87 2.03 -0.01
C TYR A 425 21.45 1.35 -1.25
N THR A 426 22.77 1.16 -1.31
CA THR A 426 23.45 0.54 -2.46
C THR A 426 23.00 -0.90 -2.63
N GLN A 427 22.93 -1.68 -1.55
CA GLN A 427 22.50 -3.07 -1.58
C GLN A 427 21.02 -3.20 -1.99
N THR A 428 20.17 -2.27 -1.56
CA THR A 428 18.76 -2.21 -1.97
C THR A 428 18.65 -1.95 -3.49
N LYS A 429 19.45 -1.01 -4.02
CA LYS A 429 19.50 -0.74 -5.47
C LYS A 429 20.05 -1.94 -6.26
N GLU A 430 21.06 -2.63 -5.73
CA GLU A 430 21.62 -3.86 -6.32
C GLU A 430 20.58 -4.98 -6.35
N LEU A 431 19.88 -5.22 -5.23
CA LEU A 431 18.76 -6.16 -5.13
C LEU A 431 17.72 -5.88 -6.24
N LEU A 432 17.22 -4.65 -6.31
CA LEU A 432 16.22 -4.27 -7.32
C LEU A 432 16.73 -4.46 -8.75
N THR A 433 18.02 -4.20 -9.00
CA THR A 433 18.65 -4.40 -10.30
C THR A 433 18.68 -5.89 -10.67
N ASN A 434 19.07 -6.75 -9.73
CA ASN A 434 19.17 -8.19 -9.94
C ASN A 434 17.80 -8.86 -10.08
N LEU A 435 16.75 -8.28 -9.47
CA LEU A 435 15.36 -8.66 -9.69
C LEU A 435 14.79 -8.14 -11.03
N GLY A 436 15.55 -7.35 -11.78
CA GLY A 436 15.20 -6.91 -13.12
C GLY A 436 14.46 -5.57 -13.20
N HIS A 437 14.37 -4.80 -12.12
CA HIS A 437 13.75 -3.47 -12.14
C HIS A 437 14.65 -2.44 -12.84
N ASN A 438 14.03 -1.39 -13.41
CA ASN A 438 14.75 -0.32 -14.11
C ASN A 438 15.44 0.66 -13.14
N THR A 439 16.47 0.20 -12.45
CA THR A 439 17.21 1.00 -11.46
C THR A 439 18.04 2.13 -12.06
N SER A 440 18.07 2.27 -13.39
CA SER A 440 18.63 3.46 -14.05
C SER A 440 17.87 4.74 -13.69
N LEU A 441 16.59 4.62 -13.34
CA LEU A 441 15.72 5.72 -12.90
C LEU A 441 16.03 6.24 -11.49
N PHE A 442 16.86 5.53 -10.70
CA PHE A 442 17.43 6.14 -9.50
C PHE A 442 18.35 7.32 -9.81
N ASN A 443 18.99 7.38 -10.99
CA ASN A 443 19.89 8.48 -11.33
C ASN A 443 19.18 9.86 -11.45
N PRO A 444 18.07 10.00 -12.20
CA PRO A 444 17.30 11.25 -12.19
C PRO A 444 16.70 11.53 -10.80
N SER A 445 16.21 10.51 -10.07
CA SER A 445 15.71 10.67 -8.70
C SER A 445 16.77 11.20 -7.72
N GLU A 446 17.97 10.63 -7.74
CA GLU A 446 19.11 11.11 -6.95
C GLU A 446 19.47 12.54 -7.33
N SER A 447 19.43 12.88 -8.62
CA SER A 447 19.68 14.24 -9.11
C SER A 447 18.63 15.22 -8.58
N PHE A 448 17.35 14.85 -8.63
CA PHE A 448 16.22 15.61 -8.11
C PHE A 448 16.35 15.89 -6.61
N HIS A 449 16.58 14.85 -5.80
CA HIS A 449 16.74 14.98 -4.34
C HIS A 449 18.01 15.72 -3.90
N ASN A 450 18.95 15.91 -4.84
CA ASN A 450 20.12 16.78 -4.65
C ASN A 450 19.85 18.25 -5.01
N LEU A 451 18.79 18.56 -5.78
CA LEU A 451 18.38 19.95 -6.07
C LEU A 451 17.85 20.65 -4.81
N ASP A 452 17.09 19.92 -4.00
CA ASP A 452 16.60 20.36 -2.71
C ASP A 452 17.19 19.49 -1.59
N ASN A 453 18.43 19.84 -1.25
CA ASN A 453 19.21 19.04 -0.31
C ASN A 453 18.64 19.03 1.12
N ASN A 454 17.90 20.07 1.49
CA ASN A 454 17.25 20.27 2.76
C ASN A 454 16.39 21.54 2.67
N LEU A 455 15.40 21.67 3.55
CA LEU A 455 14.66 22.93 3.68
C LEU A 455 15.48 24.02 4.40
N SER A 456 16.81 23.91 4.55
CA SER A 456 17.62 24.87 5.33
C SER A 456 17.61 26.30 4.78
N ASN A 457 17.26 26.46 3.50
CA ASN A 457 16.99 27.75 2.89
C ASN A 457 15.76 27.66 1.98
N THR A 458 14.58 27.99 2.51
CA THR A 458 13.32 28.07 1.77
C THR A 458 13.26 29.27 0.80
N ASN A 459 14.39 29.94 0.56
CA ASN A 459 14.50 31.16 -0.24
C ASN A 459 13.52 32.26 0.21
N GLY A 460 13.23 32.32 1.51
CA GLY A 460 12.34 33.32 2.11
C GLY A 460 10.85 32.98 2.09
N VAL A 461 10.47 31.80 1.61
CA VAL A 461 9.08 31.30 1.69
C VAL A 461 8.78 30.84 3.12
N ASP A 462 7.60 31.20 3.65
CA ASP A 462 7.12 30.69 4.94
C ASP A 462 6.61 29.26 4.77
N THR A 463 7.49 28.29 5.04
CA THR A 463 7.22 26.86 4.84
C THR A 463 6.75 26.20 6.13
N THR A 464 5.67 25.43 6.04
CA THR A 464 5.15 24.58 7.11
C THR A 464 5.00 23.14 6.63
N ILE A 465 5.52 22.21 7.43
CA ILE A 465 5.34 20.77 7.27
C ILE A 465 4.24 20.32 8.22
N ILE A 466 3.25 19.60 7.71
CA ILE A 466 2.26 18.86 8.48
C ILE A 466 2.49 17.37 8.17
N ALA A 467 3.15 16.67 9.09
CA ALA A 467 3.43 15.24 8.97
C ALA A 467 2.32 14.43 9.64
N GLY A 468 1.84 13.35 9.00
CA GLY A 468 0.98 12.41 9.70
C GLY A 468 1.79 11.55 10.68
N SER A 469 1.20 11.21 11.82
CA SER A 469 1.86 10.42 12.87
C SER A 469 0.83 9.64 13.70
N GLY A 470 1.30 8.62 14.40
CA GLY A 470 0.49 7.73 15.23
C GLY A 470 -0.33 6.71 14.45
N ILE A 471 -0.12 6.60 13.14
CA ILE A 471 -0.78 5.64 12.25
C ILE A 471 0.23 4.58 11.82
N PRO A 472 -0.12 3.27 11.86
CA PRO A 472 0.77 2.19 11.46
C PRO A 472 1.19 2.33 10.00
N THR A 473 2.49 2.43 9.76
CA THR A 473 3.06 2.67 8.43
C THR A 473 4.13 1.66 8.11
N LEU A 474 4.18 1.14 6.88
CA LEU A 474 5.18 0.15 6.49
C LEU A 474 6.60 0.72 6.67
N GLY A 475 7.36 0.14 7.59
CA GLY A 475 8.73 0.54 7.90
C GLY A 475 9.77 -0.36 7.25
N GLN A 476 9.56 -1.68 7.29
CA GLN A 476 10.50 -2.68 6.78
C GLN A 476 9.78 -3.88 6.16
N ILE A 477 10.26 -4.30 5.00
CA ILE A 477 9.91 -5.56 4.34
C ILE A 477 11.00 -6.61 4.66
N ILE A 478 10.60 -7.82 5.05
CA ILE A 478 11.51 -8.90 5.41
C ILE A 478 11.24 -10.13 4.55
N GLU A 479 12.23 -10.57 3.78
CA GLU A 479 12.22 -11.82 3.02
C GLU A 479 13.00 -12.90 3.77
N LYS A 480 12.34 -13.99 4.19
CA LYS A 480 12.95 -15.04 5.03
C LYS A 480 12.51 -16.45 4.66
N TYR A 481 13.22 -17.44 5.19
CA TYR A 481 12.76 -18.82 5.17
C TYR A 481 12.11 -19.20 6.49
N SER A 482 11.03 -19.97 6.41
CA SER A 482 10.61 -20.86 7.49
C SER A 482 11.02 -22.29 7.15
N ILE A 483 11.19 -23.12 8.18
CA ILE A 483 11.46 -24.56 8.00
C ILE A 483 10.19 -25.33 8.34
N GLY A 484 9.60 -25.98 7.34
CA GLY A 484 8.46 -26.87 7.54
C GLY A 484 8.85 -28.21 8.19
N LEU A 485 7.84 -28.98 8.61
CA LEU A 485 7.99 -30.24 9.37
C LEU A 485 8.95 -31.28 8.73
N LEU A 486 9.09 -31.30 7.40
CA LEU A 486 9.98 -32.23 6.69
C LEU A 486 11.40 -31.68 6.45
N GLY A 487 11.68 -30.46 6.92
CA GLY A 487 12.93 -29.77 6.67
C GLY A 487 12.97 -28.96 5.38
N THR A 488 11.81 -28.75 4.75
CA THR A 488 11.69 -27.94 3.54
C THR A 488 11.78 -26.47 3.90
N LYS A 489 12.66 -25.72 3.22
CA LYS A 489 12.70 -24.26 3.30
C LYS A 489 11.50 -23.69 2.54
N ILE A 490 10.63 -22.97 3.23
CA ILE A 490 9.43 -22.36 2.66
C ILE A 490 9.64 -20.84 2.70
N PRO A 491 9.65 -20.15 1.54
CA PRO A 491 9.69 -18.69 1.49
C PRO A 491 8.54 -18.09 2.31
N LYS A 492 8.86 -17.11 3.13
CA LYS A 492 7.90 -16.34 3.92
C LYS A 492 8.31 -14.87 3.91
N LYS A 493 7.32 -14.00 3.98
CA LYS A 493 7.51 -12.55 4.02
C LYS A 493 6.91 -11.97 5.28
N ASP A 494 7.59 -11.03 5.91
CA ASP A 494 7.12 -10.36 7.12
C ASP A 494 7.25 -8.85 6.91
N GLU A 495 6.48 -8.07 7.66
CA GLU A 495 6.59 -6.62 7.63
C GLU A 495 6.55 -6.04 9.04
N ILE A 496 7.33 -4.99 9.25
CA ILE A 496 7.35 -4.22 10.51
C ILE A 496 6.71 -2.87 10.22
N MET A 497 5.64 -2.56 10.97
CA MET A 497 5.06 -1.23 11.00
C MET A 497 5.89 -0.31 11.90
N ILE A 498 5.97 0.97 11.53
CA ILE A 498 6.55 2.07 12.29
C ILE A 498 5.58 3.25 12.29
N ASN A 499 5.89 4.29 13.09
CA ASN A 499 5.10 5.51 13.15
C ASN A 499 5.09 6.25 11.79
N GLY A 500 3.94 6.78 11.40
CA GLY A 500 3.75 7.58 10.20
C GLY A 500 2.26 7.86 9.95
N ASP A 501 1.87 7.88 8.68
CA ASP A 501 0.51 8.21 8.23
C ASP A 501 -0.21 7.09 7.47
N ASP A 502 0.26 5.84 7.54
CA ASP A 502 -0.15 4.66 6.72
C ASP A 502 0.58 4.48 5.38
N THR A 503 1.25 5.52 4.90
CA THR A 503 1.95 5.52 3.61
C THR A 503 3.38 6.03 3.75
N VAL A 504 3.60 7.10 4.50
CA VAL A 504 4.87 7.80 4.64
C VAL A 504 5.37 7.67 6.08
N PRO A 505 6.54 7.03 6.29
CA PRO A 505 7.17 6.95 7.60
C PRO A 505 7.41 8.34 8.23
N LEU A 506 7.23 8.44 9.55
CA LEU A 506 7.27 9.70 10.31
C LEU A 506 8.47 10.56 9.96
N PHE A 507 9.68 10.02 10.08
CA PHE A 507 10.91 10.79 9.82
C PHE A 507 11.15 11.12 8.35
N SER A 508 10.47 10.44 7.42
CA SER A 508 10.45 10.84 6.01
C SER A 508 9.51 12.03 5.79
N ALA A 509 8.36 12.06 6.47
CA ALA A 509 7.41 13.16 6.40
C ALA A 509 7.86 14.40 7.17
N SER A 510 8.43 14.22 8.37
CA SER A 510 8.85 15.32 9.25
C SER A 510 10.23 15.89 8.90
N ILE A 511 11.08 15.06 8.27
CA ILE A 511 12.53 15.29 8.08
C ILE A 511 13.23 15.78 9.35
N ASP A 512 12.78 15.27 10.48
CA ASP A 512 13.20 15.66 11.83
C ASP A 512 13.13 14.45 12.76
N ASP A 513 14.29 14.08 13.29
CA ASP A 513 14.49 13.05 14.31
C ASP A 513 15.23 13.72 15.48
N PRO A 514 14.47 14.17 16.50
CA PRO A 514 15.04 14.88 17.64
C PRO A 514 15.85 13.97 18.56
N GLU A 515 15.56 12.66 18.62
CA GLU A 515 16.27 11.71 19.49
C GLU A 515 17.72 11.51 19.04
N ARG A 516 17.95 11.52 17.72
CA ARG A 516 19.28 11.42 17.13
C ARG A 516 19.89 12.77 16.75
N ASN A 517 19.24 13.87 17.12
CA ASN A 517 19.65 15.24 16.79
C ASN A 517 19.92 15.41 15.28
N LEU A 518 19.03 14.87 14.46
CA LEU A 518 19.11 14.86 13.00
C LEU A 518 17.90 15.58 12.42
N SER A 519 18.13 16.71 11.74
CA SER A 519 17.04 17.51 11.16
C SER A 519 17.45 18.12 9.83
N LEU A 520 16.57 17.99 8.83
CA LEU A 520 16.71 18.62 7.51
C LEU A 520 15.62 19.68 7.24
N LYS A 521 14.74 19.94 8.21
CA LYS A 521 13.60 20.88 8.04
C LYS A 521 14.00 22.36 7.98
N GLY A 522 15.20 22.72 8.41
CA GLY A 522 15.65 24.11 8.35
C GLY A 522 14.77 25.06 9.17
N PRO A 523 14.41 26.26 8.62
CA PRO A 523 13.50 27.19 9.27
C PRO A 523 12.03 26.80 9.13
N ALA A 524 11.70 25.68 8.45
CA ALA A 524 10.31 25.26 8.31
C ALA A 524 9.68 24.97 9.68
N LYS A 525 8.43 25.41 9.82
CA LYS A 525 7.55 25.04 10.94
C LYS A 525 7.14 23.58 10.75
N LEU A 526 6.99 22.85 11.85
CA LEU A 526 6.65 21.44 11.82
C LEU A 526 5.51 21.19 12.81
N TYR A 527 4.45 20.59 12.29
CA TYR A 527 3.30 20.12 13.05
C TYR A 527 3.00 18.68 12.65
N TYR A 528 2.22 18.03 13.49
CA TYR A 528 1.81 16.65 13.31
C TYR A 528 0.29 16.55 13.30
N SER A 529 -0.25 15.65 12.49
CA SER A 529 -1.68 15.31 12.45
C SER A 529 -1.87 13.82 12.70
N LYS A 530 -2.89 13.42 13.48
CA LYS A 530 -3.23 12.02 13.70
C LYS A 530 -4.25 11.53 12.67
N GLN A 531 -3.85 11.49 11.41
CA GLN A 531 -4.70 11.08 10.29
C GLN A 531 -3.93 10.16 9.35
N SER A 532 -4.67 9.28 8.67
CA SER A 532 -4.13 8.51 7.55
C SER A 532 -3.71 9.43 6.40
N HIS A 533 -2.91 8.93 5.47
CA HIS A 533 -2.34 9.70 4.37
C HIS A 533 -3.42 10.35 3.52
N SER A 534 -4.41 9.58 3.07
CA SER A 534 -5.59 10.10 2.36
C SER A 534 -6.48 10.99 3.24
N GLY A 535 -6.51 10.74 4.56
CA GLY A 535 -7.23 11.55 5.53
C GLY A 535 -6.69 12.97 5.67
N LEU A 536 -5.39 13.21 5.39
CA LEU A 536 -4.77 14.54 5.48
C LEU A 536 -5.39 15.58 4.53
N VAL A 537 -5.99 15.12 3.42
CA VAL A 537 -6.71 15.95 2.44
C VAL A 537 -8.22 15.81 2.52
N GLY A 538 -8.73 14.98 3.43
CA GLY A 538 -10.12 14.97 3.81
C GLY A 538 -10.47 16.19 4.67
N ASN A 539 -11.75 16.55 4.71
CA ASN A 539 -12.25 17.56 5.65
C ASN A 539 -11.94 17.11 7.09
N GLY A 540 -10.93 17.73 7.71
CA GLY A 540 -10.36 17.22 8.97
C GLY A 540 -9.25 18.08 9.57
N PRO A 541 -8.60 17.60 10.65
CA PRO A 541 -7.59 18.32 11.41
C PRO A 541 -6.47 18.99 10.58
N ALA A 542 -5.86 18.28 9.63
CA ALA A 542 -4.76 18.80 8.83
C ALA A 542 -5.16 19.97 7.92
N LEU A 543 -6.30 19.88 7.23
CA LEU A 543 -6.82 21.00 6.42
C LEU A 543 -7.25 22.19 7.27
N ASN A 544 -7.85 21.96 8.44
CA ASN A 544 -8.16 23.03 9.39
C ASN A 544 -6.88 23.73 9.87
N LEU A 545 -5.81 22.99 10.14
CA LEU A 545 -4.52 23.57 10.51
C LEU A 545 -3.92 24.36 9.35
N ALA A 546 -3.96 23.83 8.13
CA ALA A 546 -3.51 24.54 6.94
C ALA A 546 -4.26 25.86 6.76
N LEU A 547 -5.59 25.86 6.93
CA LEU A 547 -6.42 27.06 6.87
C LEU A 547 -6.05 28.07 7.97
N ASN A 548 -5.83 27.62 9.21
CA ASN A 548 -5.36 28.48 10.30
C ASN A 548 -4.03 29.16 9.92
N ILE A 549 -3.06 28.40 9.41
CA ILE A 549 -1.76 28.93 8.96
C ILE A 549 -1.92 29.94 7.82
N LEU A 550 -2.77 29.66 6.83
CA LEU A 550 -3.06 30.60 5.73
C LEU A 550 -3.60 31.93 6.27
N ASN A 551 -4.42 31.87 7.32
CA ASN A 551 -5.00 33.03 8.01
C ASN A 551 -4.08 33.67 9.07
N ASN A 552 -2.85 33.15 9.24
CA ASN A 552 -1.91 33.52 10.31
C ASN A 552 -2.49 33.32 11.73
N ASP A 553 -3.36 32.32 11.88
CA ASP A 553 -3.83 31.82 13.17
C ASP A 553 -2.90 30.68 13.64
N SER A 554 -2.50 30.74 14.91
CA SER A 554 -1.65 29.75 15.57
C SER A 554 -2.43 28.68 16.34
N ASN A 555 -3.76 28.73 16.32
CA ASN A 555 -4.60 27.71 16.97
C ASN A 555 -4.40 26.34 16.32
N LEU A 556 -4.18 25.33 17.15
CA LEU A 556 -4.08 23.93 16.72
C LEU A 556 -5.46 23.27 16.83
N PRO A 557 -6.01 22.74 15.72
CA PRO A 557 -7.19 21.89 15.78
C PRO A 557 -6.95 20.63 16.64
N ASP A 558 -8.03 20.02 17.12
CA ASP A 558 -7.97 18.70 17.75
C ASP A 558 -7.31 17.69 16.80
N GLU A 559 -6.57 16.73 17.36
CA GLU A 559 -5.75 15.76 16.61
C GLU A 559 -4.60 16.38 15.78
N THR A 560 -4.21 17.62 16.09
CA THR A 560 -2.93 18.20 15.66
C THR A 560 -2.03 18.57 16.84
N ALA A 561 -0.72 18.54 16.64
CA ALA A 561 0.26 18.77 17.71
C ALA A 561 1.60 19.32 17.21
N ASN A 562 2.42 19.81 18.15
CA ASN A 562 3.83 20.19 17.90
C ASN A 562 4.81 19.02 18.12
N ALA A 563 4.32 17.88 18.57
CA ALA A 563 5.05 16.64 18.78
C ALA A 563 4.30 15.49 18.09
N PRO A 564 5.00 14.45 17.62
CA PRO A 564 4.35 13.33 16.94
C PRO A 564 3.40 12.59 17.89
N PHE A 565 2.32 12.06 17.35
CA PHE A 565 1.47 11.11 18.05
C PHE A 565 2.14 9.74 18.06
N GLU A 566 2.08 9.03 19.17
CA GLU A 566 2.68 7.70 19.33
C GLU A 566 1.82 6.64 18.64
N LEU A 567 2.48 5.73 17.93
CA LEU A 567 1.91 4.50 17.40
C LEU A 567 1.65 3.52 18.55
N ASN A 568 0.39 3.15 18.71
CA ASN A 568 -0.08 2.15 19.66
C ASN A 568 -1.12 1.26 18.99
N GLY A 569 -1.14 -0.03 19.30
CA GLY A 569 -2.09 -0.98 18.71
C GLY A 569 -1.53 -2.38 18.55
N PHE A 570 -2.16 -3.19 17.70
CA PHE A 570 -1.80 -4.58 17.51
C PHE A 570 -1.70 -4.92 16.03
N GLN A 571 -0.56 -5.45 15.58
CA GLN A 571 -0.41 -6.05 14.26
C GLN A 571 -0.58 -7.56 14.38
N LEU A 572 -1.59 -8.09 13.69
CA LEU A 572 -1.88 -9.50 13.58
C LEU A 572 -1.41 -9.99 12.22
N SER A 573 -0.78 -11.17 12.15
CA SER A 573 -0.42 -11.75 10.86
C SER A 573 -0.61 -13.25 10.78
N VAL A 574 -1.02 -13.68 9.58
CA VAL A 574 -1.12 -15.07 9.17
C VAL A 574 -0.47 -15.24 7.80
N HIS A 575 -0.03 -16.45 7.51
CA HIS A 575 0.35 -16.84 6.17
C HIS A 575 -0.61 -17.90 5.63
N SER A 576 -0.68 -18.01 4.31
CA SER A 576 -1.41 -19.08 3.63
C SER A 576 -1.04 -20.47 4.22
N PRO A 577 -2.00 -21.40 4.32
CA PRO A 577 -3.25 -21.43 3.55
C PRO A 577 -4.50 -21.08 4.39
N VAL A 578 -4.50 -19.89 5.01
CA VAL A 578 -5.70 -19.33 5.65
C VAL A 578 -5.92 -17.86 5.28
N ASN A 579 -7.20 -17.49 5.25
CA ASN A 579 -7.66 -16.11 5.34
C ASN A 579 -7.98 -15.78 6.80
N ILE A 580 -7.88 -14.50 7.16
CA ILE A 580 -8.20 -13.99 8.49
C ILE A 580 -9.33 -12.95 8.38
N HIS A 581 -10.36 -13.14 9.21
CA HIS A 581 -11.51 -12.26 9.31
C HIS A 581 -11.67 -11.81 10.76
N ILE A 582 -11.78 -10.51 10.99
CA ILE A 582 -11.90 -9.96 12.33
C ILE A 582 -13.16 -9.09 12.42
N TYR A 583 -13.89 -9.26 13.52
CA TYR A 583 -15.12 -8.53 13.80
C TYR A 583 -15.00 -7.80 15.13
N ASP A 584 -15.40 -6.52 15.17
CA ASP A 584 -15.53 -5.78 16.43
C ASP A 584 -16.87 -6.07 17.13
N SER A 585 -17.10 -5.44 18.29
CA SER A 585 -18.34 -5.57 19.05
C SER A 585 -19.61 -5.04 18.35
N ASN A 586 -19.44 -4.16 17.34
CA ASN A 586 -20.51 -3.62 16.50
C ASN A 586 -20.72 -4.46 15.22
N ASN A 587 -19.99 -5.56 15.08
CA ASN A 587 -19.98 -6.42 13.90
C ASN A 587 -19.46 -5.70 12.63
N ASN A 588 -18.65 -4.64 12.79
CA ASN A 588 -17.81 -4.15 11.72
C ASN A 588 -16.74 -5.19 11.41
N HIS A 589 -16.39 -5.36 10.14
CA HIS A 589 -15.52 -6.43 9.67
C HIS A 589 -14.27 -5.88 8.97
N ILE A 590 -13.16 -6.58 9.19
CA ILE A 590 -11.91 -6.42 8.44
C ILE A 590 -11.43 -7.80 7.98
N GLY A 591 -11.05 -7.90 6.70
CA GLY A 591 -10.66 -9.16 6.08
C GLY A 591 -11.00 -9.22 4.59
N PRO A 592 -10.69 -10.35 3.92
CA PRO A 592 -10.99 -10.50 2.51
C PRO A 592 -12.50 -10.60 2.23
N LEU A 593 -12.89 -10.20 1.03
CA LEU A 593 -14.23 -10.29 0.47
C LEU A 593 -14.33 -11.45 -0.54
N PRO A 594 -15.53 -11.97 -0.84
CA PRO A 594 -15.71 -13.10 -1.77
C PRO A 594 -15.21 -12.86 -3.19
N ASN A 595 -15.07 -11.60 -3.60
CA ASN A 595 -14.57 -11.19 -4.92
C ASN A 595 -13.02 -11.16 -4.99
N GLY A 596 -12.32 -11.44 -3.89
CA GLY A 596 -10.85 -11.39 -3.81
C GLY A 596 -10.29 -10.08 -3.25
N ASP A 597 -11.12 -9.05 -3.10
CA ASP A 597 -10.74 -7.80 -2.45
C ASP A 597 -10.68 -7.97 -0.92
N PHE A 598 -10.48 -6.86 -0.22
CA PHE A 598 -10.57 -6.81 1.24
C PHE A 598 -11.27 -5.55 1.72
N GLU A 599 -11.77 -5.60 2.94
CA GLU A 599 -12.33 -4.44 3.63
C GLU A 599 -11.70 -4.20 4.99
N ALA A 600 -11.78 -2.95 5.47
CA ALA A 600 -11.26 -2.51 6.76
C ALA A 600 -12.28 -1.60 7.47
N ASN A 601 -13.49 -2.12 7.74
CA ASN A 601 -14.60 -1.33 8.28
C ASN A 601 -14.50 -1.07 9.80
N ILE A 602 -13.52 -1.67 10.49
CA ILE A 602 -13.26 -1.39 11.90
C ILE A 602 -12.52 -0.03 11.98
N PRO A 603 -13.03 0.97 12.72
CA PRO A 603 -12.38 2.28 12.82
C PRO A 603 -10.93 2.18 13.31
N GLY A 604 -10.00 2.86 12.65
CA GLY A 604 -8.58 2.84 13.00
C GLY A 604 -7.85 1.53 12.69
N SER A 605 -8.51 0.56 12.04
CA SER A 605 -7.88 -0.66 11.56
C SER A 605 -7.28 -0.50 10.17
N ALA A 606 -6.34 -1.39 9.82
CA ALA A 606 -5.76 -1.46 8.49
C ALA A 606 -5.58 -2.92 8.07
N TYR A 607 -5.81 -3.23 6.79
CA TYR A 607 -5.57 -4.55 6.21
C TYR A 607 -4.53 -4.41 5.11
N ASP A 608 -3.58 -5.33 5.08
CA ASP A 608 -2.53 -5.36 4.08
C ASP A 608 -2.15 -6.81 3.73
N THR A 609 -1.56 -7.00 2.56
CA THR A 609 -1.05 -8.29 2.10
C THR A 609 0.38 -8.14 1.58
N LEU A 610 1.12 -9.23 1.69
CA LEU A 610 2.42 -9.36 1.05
C LEU A 610 2.50 -10.77 0.51
N ASP A 611 2.05 -10.95 -0.74
CA ASP A 611 1.89 -12.26 -1.38
C ASP A 611 0.98 -13.19 -0.55
N ASP A 612 1.52 -14.30 -0.04
CA ASP A 612 0.76 -15.29 0.73
C ASP A 612 0.40 -14.81 2.15
N ALA A 613 1.07 -13.76 2.65
CA ALA A 613 0.90 -13.21 3.99
C ALA A 613 -0.24 -12.17 4.05
N LYS A 614 -0.89 -12.09 5.21
CA LYS A 614 -1.94 -11.12 5.52
C LYS A 614 -1.62 -10.46 6.85
N PHE A 615 -1.74 -9.15 6.90
CA PHE A 615 -1.43 -8.33 8.06
C PHE A 615 -2.63 -7.44 8.37
N ILE A 616 -3.03 -7.42 9.64
CA ILE A 616 -4.12 -6.58 10.12
C ILE A 616 -3.62 -5.76 11.29
N PHE A 617 -3.77 -4.43 11.23
CA PHE A 617 -3.59 -3.58 12.38
C PHE A 617 -4.94 -3.31 13.07
N LEU A 618 -4.96 -3.41 14.39
CA LEU A 618 -6.13 -3.13 15.23
C LEU A 618 -5.79 -2.07 16.29
N PRO A 619 -6.73 -1.15 16.61
CA PRO A 619 -6.56 -0.25 17.73
C PRO A 619 -6.66 -1.01 19.07
N ASN A 620 -6.06 -0.43 20.11
CA ASN A 620 -5.86 -1.07 21.42
C ASN A 620 -7.04 -0.94 22.41
N ASP A 621 -8.23 -0.62 21.94
CA ASP A 621 -9.41 -0.30 22.75
C ASP A 621 -10.62 -1.23 22.49
N GLY A 622 -10.39 -2.44 21.98
CA GLY A 622 -11.45 -3.31 21.47
C GLY A 622 -11.40 -4.77 21.94
N ILE A 623 -12.56 -5.41 21.87
CA ILE A 623 -12.70 -6.87 21.92
C ILE A 623 -13.07 -7.33 20.53
N TYR A 624 -12.25 -8.23 19.98
CA TYR A 624 -12.35 -8.68 18.60
C TYR A 624 -12.63 -10.18 18.52
N THR A 625 -13.52 -10.57 17.63
CA THR A 625 -13.69 -11.97 17.23
C THR A 625 -12.87 -12.23 16.00
N ILE A 626 -11.85 -13.08 16.12
CA ILE A 626 -10.96 -13.47 15.02
C ILE A 626 -11.39 -14.83 14.50
N LYS A 627 -11.55 -14.96 13.18
CA LYS A 627 -11.89 -16.19 12.49
C LYS A 627 -10.85 -16.48 11.43
N PHE A 628 -10.45 -17.74 11.34
CA PHE A 628 -9.53 -18.24 10.32
C PHE A 628 -10.31 -19.15 9.36
N GLU A 629 -10.24 -18.83 8.07
CA GLU A 629 -10.89 -19.57 6.99
C GLU A 629 -9.83 -20.29 6.16
N SER A 630 -10.05 -21.57 5.89
CA SER A 630 -9.13 -22.41 5.11
C SER A 630 -9.11 -22.03 3.63
N THR A 631 -7.93 -21.81 3.06
CA THR A 631 -7.71 -21.68 1.61
C THR A 631 -6.98 -22.87 1.00
N GLY A 632 -6.60 -23.87 1.81
CA GLY A 632 -5.87 -25.06 1.39
C GLY A 632 -5.63 -26.05 2.52
N GLU A 633 -4.71 -27.01 2.34
CA GLU A 633 -4.36 -27.99 3.38
C GLU A 633 -3.01 -27.64 4.02
N GLY A 634 -2.84 -27.97 5.30
CA GLY A 634 -1.55 -27.85 6.00
C GLY A 634 -1.66 -27.28 7.40
N THR A 635 -0.65 -26.51 7.79
CA THR A 635 -0.61 -25.72 9.02
C THR A 635 -0.32 -24.26 8.68
N PHE A 636 -0.67 -23.36 9.59
CA PHE A 636 -0.29 -21.95 9.51
C PHE A 636 0.20 -21.44 10.86
N ASP A 637 0.97 -20.36 10.82
CA ASP A 637 1.40 -19.63 12.02
C ASP A 637 0.53 -18.38 12.16
N PHE A 638 0.22 -18.03 13.41
CA PHE A 638 -0.47 -16.79 13.76
C PHE A 638 0.39 -15.98 14.72
N LYS A 639 0.52 -14.69 14.47
CA LYS A 639 1.37 -13.79 15.24
C LYS A 639 0.60 -12.55 15.63
N ILE A 640 0.79 -12.11 16.87
CA ILE A 640 0.26 -10.86 17.41
C ILE A 640 1.44 -10.04 17.92
N ARG A 641 1.68 -8.87 17.34
CA ARG A 641 2.64 -7.87 17.82
C ARG A 641 1.88 -6.72 18.47
N GLU A 642 2.24 -6.41 19.71
CA GLU A 642 1.74 -5.27 20.45
C GLU A 642 2.71 -4.09 20.27
N TYR A 643 2.18 -2.98 19.80
CA TYR A 643 2.88 -1.73 19.62
C TYR A 643 2.54 -0.78 20.77
N ALA A 644 3.59 -0.24 21.41
CA ALA A 644 3.47 0.78 22.43
C ALA A 644 4.63 1.77 22.28
N ASN A 645 4.32 3.06 22.24
CA ASN A 645 5.31 4.14 22.07
C ASN A 645 6.26 3.89 20.88
N ASP A 646 5.68 3.63 19.69
CA ASP A 646 6.42 3.41 18.43
C ASP A 646 7.23 2.12 18.30
N LEU A 647 7.28 1.28 19.34
CA LEU A 647 8.05 0.03 19.36
C LEU A 647 7.16 -1.19 19.59
N ILE A 648 7.65 -2.36 19.16
CA ILE A 648 7.02 -3.64 19.49
C ILE A 648 7.42 -4.00 20.93
N GLU A 649 6.47 -3.90 21.85
CA GLU A 649 6.68 -4.23 23.25
C GLU A 649 6.62 -5.74 23.48
N LYS A 650 5.68 -6.42 22.81
CA LYS A 650 5.39 -7.83 23.02
C LYS A 650 5.00 -8.53 21.72
N THR A 651 5.50 -9.74 21.51
CA THR A 651 5.09 -10.62 20.40
C THR A 651 4.56 -11.93 20.95
N THR A 652 3.32 -12.29 20.60
CA THR A 652 2.75 -13.61 20.88
C THR A 652 2.73 -14.43 19.59
N LEU A 653 3.34 -15.61 19.62
CA LEU A 653 3.43 -16.50 18.47
C LEU A 653 2.65 -17.79 18.73
N TYR A 654 1.87 -18.20 17.74
CA TYR A 654 1.24 -19.52 17.65
C TYR A 654 1.82 -20.20 16.42
N LYS A 655 2.37 -21.42 16.61
CA LYS A 655 3.00 -22.18 15.54
C LYS A 655 2.19 -23.41 15.17
N ASP A 656 2.29 -23.79 13.91
CA ASP A 656 1.79 -25.06 13.38
C ASP A 656 0.29 -25.30 13.70
N ILE A 657 -0.52 -24.24 13.64
CA ILE A 657 -1.97 -24.33 13.83
C ILE A 657 -2.53 -25.17 12.68
N PRO A 658 -3.22 -26.29 12.96
CA PRO A 658 -3.85 -27.08 11.90
C PRO A 658 -4.88 -26.23 11.15
N VAL A 659 -4.82 -26.25 9.82
CA VAL A 659 -5.79 -25.53 9.00
C VAL A 659 -7.19 -26.11 9.29
N PRO A 660 -8.18 -25.26 9.62
CA PRO A 660 -9.48 -25.74 10.07
C PRO A 660 -10.27 -26.39 8.93
N THR A 661 -10.88 -27.54 9.21
CA THR A 661 -11.80 -28.21 8.27
C THR A 661 -13.19 -27.57 8.24
N THR A 662 -13.59 -26.87 9.30
CA THR A 662 -14.88 -26.16 9.39
C THR A 662 -14.73 -24.70 9.82
N GLN A 663 -14.04 -24.42 10.93
CA GLN A 663 -13.73 -23.05 11.38
C GLN A 663 -12.70 -23.11 12.53
N ALA A 664 -11.73 -22.18 12.53
CA ALA A 664 -10.95 -21.86 13.72
C ALA A 664 -11.24 -20.40 14.13
N GLN A 665 -11.29 -20.13 15.44
CA GLN A 665 -11.63 -18.80 15.94
C GLN A 665 -11.02 -18.51 17.31
N THR A 666 -10.97 -17.24 17.68
CA THR A 666 -10.64 -16.81 19.03
C THR A 666 -11.28 -15.46 19.36
N ILE A 667 -11.34 -15.13 20.64
CA ILE A 667 -11.70 -13.80 21.13
C ILE A 667 -10.41 -13.13 21.62
N PHE A 668 -10.10 -11.98 21.03
CA PHE A 668 -8.95 -11.17 21.38
C PHE A 668 -9.40 -9.89 22.06
N ASP A 669 -9.16 -9.79 23.36
CA ASP A 669 -9.39 -8.58 24.15
C ASP A 669 -8.06 -7.83 24.26
N THR A 670 -7.97 -6.64 23.67
CA THR A 670 -6.73 -5.85 23.65
C THR A 670 -6.31 -5.31 25.01
N LEU A 671 -7.21 -5.33 25.98
CA LEU A 671 -6.92 -4.90 27.36
C LEU A 671 -6.53 -6.07 28.26
N SER A 672 -6.57 -7.30 27.75
CA SER A 672 -6.18 -8.50 28.49
C SER A 672 -4.69 -8.79 28.38
N ASP A 673 -4.02 -8.90 29.52
CA ASP A 673 -2.63 -9.36 29.60
C ASP A 673 -2.47 -10.84 29.18
N THR A 674 -3.56 -11.61 29.22
CA THR A 674 -3.57 -13.03 28.84
C THR A 674 -3.72 -13.20 27.34
N PRO A 675 -2.80 -13.94 26.68
CA PRO A 675 -2.94 -14.25 25.26
C PRO A 675 -4.22 -15.04 24.96
N PRO A 676 -4.85 -14.81 23.78
CA PRO A 676 -6.04 -15.53 23.38
C PRO A 676 -5.80 -17.05 23.23
N VAL A 677 -6.80 -17.87 23.50
CA VAL A 677 -6.76 -19.31 23.19
C VAL A 677 -7.52 -19.54 21.89
N ILE A 678 -6.89 -20.20 20.92
CA ILE A 678 -7.51 -20.45 19.61
C ILE A 678 -8.28 -21.75 19.65
N GLU A 679 -9.57 -21.69 19.35
CA GLU A 679 -10.42 -22.86 19.17
C GLU A 679 -10.30 -23.34 17.73
N VAL A 680 -9.83 -24.58 17.54
CA VAL A 680 -9.71 -25.22 16.23
C VAL A 680 -10.55 -26.49 16.26
N ASN A 681 -11.70 -26.46 15.61
CA ASN A 681 -12.71 -27.52 15.63
C ASN A 681 -13.20 -27.85 17.06
N SER A 682 -12.55 -28.80 17.77
CA SER A 682 -12.85 -29.20 19.15
C SER A 682 -11.60 -29.26 20.04
N SER A 683 -10.47 -28.74 19.53
CA SER A 683 -9.20 -28.64 20.24
C SER A 683 -8.88 -27.17 20.51
N GLN A 684 -8.06 -26.93 21.52
CA GLN A 684 -7.55 -25.60 21.84
C GLN A 684 -6.06 -25.53 21.51
N VAL A 685 -5.64 -24.42 20.92
CA VAL A 685 -4.24 -24.08 20.67
C VAL A 685 -3.87 -22.88 21.54
N THR A 686 -2.86 -23.06 22.38
CA THR A 686 -2.27 -22.01 23.22
C THR A 686 -1.04 -21.41 22.53
N PRO A 687 -0.58 -20.21 22.95
CA PRO A 687 0.64 -19.63 22.42
C PRO A 687 1.83 -20.60 22.49
N PHE A 688 2.64 -20.62 21.43
CA PHE A 688 3.94 -21.29 21.40
C PHE A 688 4.96 -20.56 22.28
N SER A 689 4.94 -19.22 22.21
CA SER A 689 5.83 -18.33 22.95
C SER A 689 5.25 -16.92 23.08
N THR A 690 5.81 -16.16 24.02
CA THR A 690 5.65 -14.72 24.15
C THR A 690 7.02 -14.09 24.32
N LEU A 691 7.31 -13.07 23.51
CA LEU A 691 8.59 -12.37 23.44
C LEU A 691 8.43 -10.94 23.95
N THR A 692 9.52 -10.36 24.42
CA THR A 692 9.61 -8.97 24.89
C THR A 692 11.00 -8.41 24.60
N GLY A 693 11.13 -7.08 24.49
CA GLY A 693 12.41 -6.44 24.23
C GLY A 693 12.99 -6.84 22.87
N ASN A 694 14.31 -7.03 22.78
CA ASN A 694 14.98 -7.32 21.51
C ASN A 694 14.58 -8.67 20.89
N SER A 695 14.09 -9.63 21.70
CA SER A 695 13.60 -10.91 21.17
C SER A 695 12.36 -10.75 20.28
N ASN A 696 11.65 -9.62 20.31
CA ASN A 696 10.54 -9.33 19.38
C ASN A 696 11.00 -9.21 17.92
N TYR A 697 12.28 -8.92 17.71
CA TYR A 697 12.90 -8.63 16.41
C TYR A 697 13.87 -9.73 15.98
N ASP A 698 13.92 -10.84 16.72
CA ASP A 698 14.80 -11.95 16.44
C ASP A 698 14.33 -12.74 15.20
N LEU A 699 15.20 -12.76 14.19
CA LEU A 699 15.01 -13.50 12.94
C LEU A 699 16.10 -14.56 12.75
N ASN A 700 17.05 -14.65 13.68
CA ASN A 700 18.21 -15.53 13.56
C ASN A 700 17.80 -16.95 13.97
N PRO A 701 17.99 -17.95 13.11
CA PRO A 701 17.85 -19.33 13.52
C PRO A 701 18.87 -19.69 14.63
N PRO A 702 18.49 -20.54 15.60
CA PRO A 702 19.39 -20.95 16.67
C PRO A 702 20.59 -21.73 16.13
N GLU A 703 21.78 -21.45 16.66
CA GLU A 703 22.97 -22.27 16.42
C GLU A 703 22.81 -23.65 17.06
N VAL A 704 23.56 -24.65 16.58
CA VAL A 704 23.41 -26.04 17.02
C VAL A 704 24.62 -26.49 17.81
N LYS A 705 24.41 -26.72 19.11
CA LYS A 705 25.46 -27.26 19.98
C LYS A 705 25.16 -28.72 20.33
N VAL A 706 26.17 -29.55 20.18
CA VAL A 706 26.10 -30.96 20.53
C VAL A 706 26.94 -31.22 21.78
N ILE A 707 26.27 -31.52 22.88
CA ILE A 707 26.91 -31.71 24.18
C ILE A 707 26.76 -33.15 24.63
N PHE A 708 27.72 -33.62 25.43
CA PHE A 708 27.48 -34.81 26.23
C PHE A 708 26.92 -34.40 27.59
N SER A 709 25.66 -34.73 27.86
CA SER A 709 25.04 -34.44 29.15
C SER A 709 25.48 -35.46 30.19
N LEU A 710 26.08 -34.98 31.29
CA LEU A 710 26.50 -35.81 32.41
C LEU A 710 25.31 -36.38 33.20
N ASP A 711 24.18 -35.68 33.17
CA ASP A 711 22.94 -36.07 33.86
C ASP A 711 22.24 -37.21 33.13
N SER A 712 22.03 -37.04 31.82
CA SER A 712 21.38 -38.06 30.99
C SER A 712 22.35 -39.16 30.52
N LYS A 713 23.67 -38.92 30.64
CA LYS A 713 24.76 -39.77 30.13
C LYS A 713 24.63 -40.06 28.64
N LYS A 714 24.10 -39.11 27.88
CA LYS A 714 23.86 -39.19 26.44
C LYS A 714 24.40 -37.95 25.73
N ILE A 715 24.60 -38.08 24.43
CA ILE A 715 24.79 -36.93 23.56
C ILE A 715 23.42 -36.27 23.35
N GLU A 716 23.36 -34.97 23.63
CA GLU A 716 22.21 -34.09 23.42
C GLU A 716 22.56 -33.08 22.32
N ILE A 717 21.56 -32.76 21.52
CA ILE A 717 21.60 -31.69 20.54
C ILE A 717 20.74 -30.58 21.14
N ILE A 718 21.32 -29.41 21.34
CA ILE A 718 20.64 -28.24 21.88
C ILE A 718 20.81 -27.07 20.92
N GLY A 719 19.83 -26.17 20.90
CA GLY A 719 20.01 -24.88 20.27
C GLY A 719 20.70 -23.90 21.21
N VAL A 720 21.62 -23.12 20.67
CA VAL A 720 22.19 -21.95 21.34
C VAL A 720 21.78 -20.75 20.52
N ASP A 721 21.19 -19.78 21.19
CA ASP A 721 20.68 -18.58 20.56
C ASP A 721 21.04 -17.38 21.46
N ASP A 722 21.29 -16.24 20.83
CA ASP A 722 21.81 -15.04 21.49
C ASP A 722 20.72 -14.25 22.22
N THR A 723 19.45 -14.46 21.85
CA THR A 723 18.32 -13.70 22.42
C THR A 723 17.21 -14.57 22.99
N THR A 724 17.12 -15.87 22.68
CA THR A 724 16.09 -16.74 23.25
C THR A 724 16.59 -18.15 23.63
N SER A 725 15.71 -18.95 24.24
CA SER A 725 16.00 -20.35 24.58
C SER A 725 15.40 -21.27 23.53
N ALA A 726 16.21 -22.14 22.94
CA ALA A 726 15.78 -23.01 21.86
C ALA A 726 15.21 -24.36 22.36
N LYS A 727 14.10 -24.77 21.76
CA LYS A 727 13.48 -26.10 21.90
C LYS A 727 14.04 -27.02 20.82
N THR A 728 14.13 -28.32 21.11
CA THR A 728 14.61 -29.33 20.16
C THR A 728 13.58 -30.43 19.99
N ASP A 729 13.04 -30.54 18.78
CA ASP A 729 12.11 -31.60 18.39
C ASP A 729 12.84 -32.66 17.55
N LEU A 730 12.78 -33.91 18.01
CA LEU A 730 13.32 -35.06 17.28
C LEU A 730 12.30 -35.51 16.24
N ILE A 731 12.64 -35.32 14.96
CA ILE A 731 11.80 -35.74 13.83
C ILE A 731 12.15 -37.19 13.48
N PRO A 732 11.19 -38.03 13.05
CA PRO A 732 11.48 -39.37 12.53
C PRO A 732 12.60 -39.34 11.47
N VAL A 733 13.47 -40.35 11.48
CA VAL A 733 14.55 -40.54 10.49
C VAL A 733 15.73 -39.57 10.64
N ASN A 734 16.45 -39.60 11.78
CA ASN A 734 17.79 -39.01 11.88
C ASN A 734 17.81 -37.48 11.60
N LYS A 735 16.78 -36.75 12.04
CA LYS A 735 16.67 -35.28 11.89
C LYS A 735 16.26 -34.63 13.21
N ALA A 736 16.83 -33.47 13.53
CA ALA A 736 16.37 -32.64 14.62
C ALA A 736 16.05 -31.24 14.09
N LEU A 737 14.89 -30.72 14.47
CA LEU A 737 14.51 -29.33 14.24
C LEU A 737 14.67 -28.59 15.56
N ILE A 738 15.48 -27.55 15.54
CA ILE A 738 15.76 -26.73 16.71
C ILE A 738 15.08 -25.40 16.45
N THR A 739 14.11 -25.05 17.29
CA THR A 739 13.29 -23.85 17.12
C THR A 739 13.46 -22.97 18.35
N ASP A 740 13.83 -21.72 18.13
CA ASP A 740 13.96 -20.71 19.17
C ASP A 740 12.57 -20.22 19.64
N ASN A 741 12.51 -19.30 20.61
CA ASN A 741 11.20 -18.77 21.03
C ASN A 741 10.63 -17.77 20.02
N ALA A 742 11.44 -17.15 19.16
CA ALA A 742 10.98 -16.30 18.06
C ALA A 742 10.35 -17.10 16.90
N GLY A 743 10.48 -18.42 16.95
CA GLY A 743 9.96 -19.35 15.96
C GLY A 743 10.92 -19.60 14.79
N ASN A 744 12.12 -19.01 14.78
CA ASN A 744 13.13 -19.32 13.77
C ASN A 744 13.70 -20.71 14.06
N SER A 745 14.15 -21.41 13.03
CA SER A 745 14.46 -22.82 13.15
C SER A 745 15.68 -23.23 12.33
N THR A 746 16.45 -24.15 12.90
CA THR A 746 17.58 -24.81 12.26
C THR A 746 17.30 -26.30 12.17
N LEU A 747 17.35 -26.86 10.97
CA LEU A 747 17.24 -28.29 10.76
C LEU A 747 18.63 -28.92 10.64
N ILE A 748 18.85 -30.00 11.36
CA ILE A 748 20.05 -30.82 11.24
C ILE A 748 19.71 -32.27 10.93
N ASN A 749 20.56 -32.92 10.13
CA ASN A 749 20.54 -34.37 9.99
C ASN A 749 21.60 -34.98 10.93
N TYR A 750 21.23 -35.99 11.71
CA TYR A 750 22.12 -36.64 12.66
C TYR A 750 21.96 -38.17 12.64
N GLU A 751 23.05 -38.91 12.77
CA GLU A 751 23.02 -40.37 12.94
C GLU A 751 23.61 -40.76 14.30
N LEU A 752 22.83 -41.48 15.12
CA LEU A 752 23.29 -42.03 16.39
C LEU A 752 23.77 -43.49 16.21
N LYS A 753 25.02 -43.76 16.61
CA LYS A 753 25.60 -45.12 16.63
C LYS A 753 25.99 -45.52 18.04
N ASN A 754 26.02 -46.84 18.29
CA ASN A 754 26.50 -47.43 19.56
C ASN A 754 25.80 -46.86 20.81
N ALA A 755 24.47 -46.92 20.84
CA ALA A 755 23.66 -46.53 22.00
C ALA A 755 23.94 -45.10 22.55
N GLY A 756 24.25 -44.13 21.67
CA GLY A 756 24.36 -42.71 22.03
C GLY A 756 25.78 -42.23 22.40
N THR A 757 26.82 -43.02 22.13
CA THR A 757 28.24 -42.66 22.39
C THR A 757 28.99 -42.18 21.15
N LYS A 758 28.39 -42.34 19.97
CA LYS A 758 28.85 -41.77 18.71
C LYS A 758 27.68 -41.06 18.03
N ILE A 759 27.89 -39.79 17.69
CA ILE A 759 26.99 -39.01 16.83
C ILE A 759 27.75 -38.56 15.58
N SER A 760 27.05 -38.57 14.45
CA SER A 760 27.50 -37.98 13.20
C SER A 760 26.47 -36.96 12.76
N LEU A 761 26.81 -35.68 12.81
CA LEU A 761 26.00 -34.58 12.27
C LEU A 761 26.39 -34.38 10.81
N THR A 762 25.42 -34.39 9.91
CA THR A 762 25.65 -34.24 8.47
C THR A 762 24.86 -33.05 7.95
N ASP A 763 25.55 -32.10 7.30
CA ASP A 763 24.92 -30.97 6.62
C ASP A 763 25.06 -31.08 5.10
N TYR A 764 24.30 -30.27 4.35
CA TYR A 764 24.42 -30.11 2.91
C TYR A 764 25.87 -29.68 2.56
N LEU A 765 26.41 -30.21 1.45
CA LEU A 765 27.79 -30.02 0.95
C LEU A 765 28.89 -30.93 1.57
N ASN A 766 28.57 -32.17 1.93
CA ASN A 766 29.53 -33.22 2.36
C ASN A 766 30.35 -32.91 3.63
N ASN A 767 30.04 -31.83 4.33
CA ASN A 767 30.68 -31.49 5.59
C ASN A 767 29.97 -32.21 6.75
N SER A 768 30.74 -32.72 7.71
CA SER A 768 30.16 -33.38 8.88
C SER A 768 31.01 -33.20 10.14
N LEU A 769 30.34 -33.16 11.28
CA LEU A 769 30.98 -33.22 12.59
C LEU A 769 30.64 -34.57 13.22
N GLN A 770 31.68 -35.38 13.43
CA GLN A 770 31.55 -36.62 14.17
C GLN A 770 32.12 -36.44 15.58
N VAL A 771 31.33 -36.80 16.58
CA VAL A 771 31.75 -36.79 17.98
C VAL A 771 31.68 -38.20 18.52
N VAL A 772 32.77 -38.65 19.13
CA VAL A 772 32.90 -39.94 19.80
C VAL A 772 33.44 -39.70 21.19
N SER A 773 32.71 -40.16 22.20
CA SER A 773 33.09 -40.05 23.60
C SER A 773 33.22 -41.44 24.22
N ALA A 774 34.24 -41.63 25.06
CA ALA A 774 34.45 -42.87 25.80
C ALA A 774 34.46 -42.56 27.30
N PHE A 775 33.77 -43.40 28.09
CA PHE A 775 33.58 -43.20 29.52
C PHE A 775 33.96 -44.43 30.32
N HIS A 776 34.40 -44.20 31.55
CA HIS A 776 34.65 -45.28 32.49
C HIS A 776 33.32 -45.91 32.95
N PRO A 777 33.12 -47.23 32.76
CA PRO A 777 31.81 -47.86 32.87
C PRO A 777 31.19 -47.83 34.28
N LYS A 778 32.00 -47.65 35.34
CA LYS A 778 31.52 -47.61 36.73
C LYS A 778 31.38 -46.20 37.31
N THR A 779 32.16 -45.24 36.81
CA THR A 779 32.25 -43.91 37.43
C THR A 779 31.65 -42.81 36.57
N GLY A 780 31.34 -43.09 35.30
CA GLY A 780 30.81 -42.10 34.36
C GLY A 780 31.81 -41.01 33.97
N LYS A 781 33.07 -41.06 34.43
CA LYS A 781 34.09 -40.07 34.06
C LYS A 781 34.52 -40.25 32.60
N MET A 782 34.64 -39.15 31.88
CA MET A 782 35.13 -39.14 30.49
C MET A 782 36.58 -39.60 30.43
N GLN A 783 36.83 -40.65 29.64
CA GLN A 783 38.16 -41.19 29.36
C GLN A 783 38.81 -40.51 28.16
N SER A 784 38.02 -40.28 27.09
CA SER A 784 38.45 -39.57 25.89
C SER A 784 37.29 -38.89 25.18
N LEU A 785 37.59 -37.78 24.51
CA LEU A 785 36.69 -37.10 23.58
C LEU A 785 37.41 -36.99 22.23
N THR A 786 36.86 -37.61 21.20
CA THR A 786 37.33 -37.50 19.82
C THR A 786 36.31 -36.74 19.00
N GLN A 787 36.76 -35.68 18.35
CA GLN A 787 35.97 -34.87 17.43
C GLN A 787 36.66 -34.92 16.06
N SER A 788 35.92 -35.25 15.02
CA SER A 788 36.41 -35.26 13.65
C SER A 788 35.53 -34.36 12.80
N LEU A 789 36.11 -33.27 12.32
CA LEU A 789 35.53 -32.36 11.35
C LEU A 789 35.94 -32.81 9.95
N PHE A 790 34.95 -33.18 9.13
CA PHE A 790 35.14 -33.52 7.73
C PHE A 790 34.73 -32.33 6.88
N LEU A 791 35.68 -31.81 6.12
CA LEU A 791 35.51 -30.76 5.11
C LEU A 791 35.90 -31.38 3.77
N ASN A 792 35.22 -31.04 2.67
CA ASN A 792 35.49 -31.52 1.29
C ASN A 792 36.78 -32.36 1.07
N ASP A 793 37.97 -31.74 1.10
CA ASP A 793 39.26 -32.42 0.94
C ASP A 793 40.14 -32.47 2.21
N LYS A 794 39.60 -32.07 3.37
CA LYS A 794 40.31 -31.86 4.63
C LYS A 794 39.59 -32.46 5.83
N ILE A 795 40.33 -33.18 6.67
CA ILE A 795 39.82 -33.74 7.93
C ILE A 795 40.64 -33.18 9.09
N ILE A 796 39.98 -32.58 10.08
CA ILE A 796 40.60 -32.14 11.33
C ILE A 796 40.08 -33.04 12.45
N THR A 797 40.96 -33.74 13.15
CA THR A 797 40.58 -34.61 14.27
C THR A 797 41.26 -34.16 15.56
N SER A 798 40.49 -33.83 16.59
CA SER A 798 40.94 -33.59 17.95
C SER A 798 40.66 -34.83 18.79
N THR A 799 41.63 -35.32 19.56
CA THR A 799 41.43 -36.41 20.52
C THR A 799 42.01 -36.03 21.87
N TYR A 800 41.12 -35.83 22.85
CA TYR A 800 41.45 -35.61 24.25
C TYR A 800 41.70 -36.92 24.98
N ASN A 801 42.76 -36.95 25.80
CA ASN A 801 43.06 -38.05 26.71
C ASN A 801 43.07 -37.55 28.17
N SER A 802 42.07 -37.98 28.94
CA SER A 802 41.88 -37.57 30.33
C SER A 802 43.05 -37.92 31.25
N SER A 803 43.69 -39.07 31.06
CA SER A 803 44.81 -39.49 31.92
C SER A 803 46.06 -38.63 31.77
N LYS A 804 46.21 -37.97 30.62
CA LYS A 804 47.33 -37.06 30.32
C LYS A 804 46.94 -35.58 30.39
N ASN A 805 45.65 -35.30 30.50
CA ASN A 805 45.05 -33.98 30.35
C ASN A 805 45.56 -33.20 29.12
N LYS A 806 45.58 -33.87 27.95
CA LYS A 806 46.07 -33.30 26.69
C LYS A 806 45.18 -33.71 25.52
N SER A 807 45.06 -32.82 24.53
CA SER A 807 44.43 -33.10 23.24
C SER A 807 45.46 -33.14 22.12
N THR A 808 45.35 -34.13 21.24
CA THR A 808 46.13 -34.20 19.99
C THR A 808 45.24 -33.83 18.82
N ILE A 809 45.67 -32.86 18.01
CA ILE A 809 44.94 -32.34 16.85
C ILE A 809 45.70 -32.77 15.60
N ILE A 810 45.02 -33.45 14.67
CA ILE A 810 45.59 -33.94 13.42
C ILE A 810 44.81 -33.34 12.26
N THR A 811 45.50 -32.68 11.34
CA THR A 811 44.95 -32.22 10.06
C THR A 811 45.41 -33.16 8.96
N THR A 812 44.46 -33.63 8.14
CA THR A 812 44.69 -34.47 6.97
C THR A 812 44.10 -33.76 5.75
N GLU A 813 44.86 -33.60 4.68
CA GLU A 813 44.37 -33.05 3.41
C GLU A 813 44.63 -34.07 2.29
N LYS A 814 43.62 -34.37 1.48
CA LYS A 814 43.66 -35.38 0.40
C LYS A 814 44.25 -36.73 0.86
N GLY A 815 43.88 -37.15 2.07
CA GLY A 815 44.32 -38.42 2.67
C GLY A 815 45.74 -38.43 3.25
N LYS A 816 46.48 -37.31 3.22
CA LYS A 816 47.82 -37.18 3.83
C LYS A 816 47.77 -36.33 5.08
N LYS A 817 48.42 -36.78 6.16
CA LYS A 817 48.60 -35.98 7.38
C LYS A 817 49.48 -34.77 7.06
N THR A 818 48.93 -33.57 7.18
CA THR A 818 49.62 -32.30 6.89
C THR A 818 50.02 -31.55 8.15
N LYS A 819 49.33 -31.79 9.29
CA LYS A 819 49.65 -31.13 10.56
C LYS A 819 49.37 -32.03 11.77
N THR A 820 50.16 -31.90 12.83
CA THR A 820 49.86 -32.49 14.14
C THR A 820 50.27 -31.52 15.24
N GLU A 821 49.35 -31.23 16.15
CA GLU A 821 49.55 -30.37 17.32
C GLU A 821 49.15 -31.09 18.60
N THR A 822 49.73 -30.70 19.73
CA THR A 822 49.29 -31.16 21.05
C THR A 822 49.12 -29.97 21.96
N LYS A 823 47.95 -29.89 22.61
CA LYS A 823 47.61 -28.81 23.56
C LYS A 823 47.18 -29.42 24.89
N ASN A 824 47.36 -28.67 25.98
CA ASN A 824 46.87 -29.06 27.31
C ASN A 824 45.34 -28.88 27.37
N GLY A 825 44.67 -29.73 28.14
CA GLY A 825 43.22 -29.68 28.32
C GLY A 825 42.41 -30.26 27.14
N VAL A 826 41.09 -30.15 27.26
CA VAL A 826 40.13 -30.50 26.21
C VAL A 826 40.16 -29.40 25.15
N ILE A 827 40.28 -29.78 23.87
CA ILE A 827 40.17 -28.85 22.74
C ILE A 827 38.91 -29.20 21.96
N LEU A 828 37.99 -28.24 21.86
CA LEU A 828 36.75 -28.35 21.10
C LEU A 828 36.97 -27.89 19.67
N LEU A 829 36.37 -28.62 18.72
CA LEU A 829 36.28 -28.26 17.32
C LEU A 829 34.87 -27.73 17.10
N TYR A 830 34.78 -26.61 16.39
CA TYR A 830 33.53 -26.09 15.87
C TYR A 830 33.62 -25.97 14.36
N LEU A 831 32.46 -26.10 13.70
CA LEU A 831 32.26 -25.82 12.29
C LEU A 831 31.27 -24.67 12.19
N GLN A 832 31.73 -23.52 11.71
CA GLN A 832 30.82 -22.44 11.34
C GLN A 832 30.29 -22.72 9.93
N THR A 833 28.98 -22.83 9.80
CA THR A 833 28.26 -22.99 8.53
C THR A 833 27.48 -21.71 8.22
N ASN A 834 26.92 -21.62 7.02
CA ASN A 834 25.98 -20.53 6.68
C ASN A 834 24.66 -20.63 7.47
N ASN A 835 24.40 -21.75 8.17
CA ASN A 835 23.22 -21.99 9.00
C ASN A 835 23.56 -22.00 10.50
N GLY A 836 24.66 -21.36 10.91
CA GLY A 836 25.09 -21.26 12.32
C GLY A 836 26.31 -22.13 12.67
N ILE A 837 26.63 -22.17 13.96
CA ILE A 837 27.79 -22.91 14.49
C ILE A 837 27.37 -24.31 14.90
N LEU A 838 28.14 -25.31 14.46
CA LEU A 838 28.13 -26.69 14.94
C LEU A 838 29.32 -26.90 15.88
N GLU A 839 29.08 -26.89 17.18
CA GLU A 839 30.11 -27.13 18.20
C GLU A 839 29.86 -28.44 18.94
N ALA A 840 30.92 -29.18 19.24
CA ALA A 840 30.88 -30.28 20.20
C ALA A 840 31.43 -29.84 21.56
N GLY A 841 30.68 -30.05 22.65
CA GLY A 841 31.07 -29.69 24.02
C GLY A 841 31.20 -30.87 24.99
N TYR A 842 31.90 -30.67 26.11
CA TYR A 842 31.93 -31.56 27.30
C TYR A 842 31.42 -30.82 28.53
#